data_AF-A0A485LA24-F1
#
_entry.id   AF-A0A485LA24-F1
#
_cell.length_a   1.000
_cell.length_b   1.000
_cell.length_c   1.000
_cell.angle_alpha   90.00
_cell.angle_beta   90.00
_cell.angle_gamma   90.00
#
_symmetry.space_group_name_H-M   'P 1'
#
loop_
_entity.id
_entity.type
_entity.pdbx_description
1 polymer ?
#
loop_
_entity_poly.entity_id
_entity_poly.type
_entity_poly.pdbx_seq_one_letter_code
_entity_poly.pdbx_strand_id
1 'polypeptide(L)'
;MPHTPSSNPHHSAEVVNTPNEVTFALMEDPSSNNDVADREAIELEAARIAANYVADPTELVLRACEVPKGRTMAETIRLKKAKDYMVHQFGLIQEQVGMNPNTLQFDNIVPNSNPPEKFEVGYVQWAQESSVLRVRLCFAAGFVFLAMFLAYEANQSLFTHRTGIPPTHPDFLLSSTATTLLYIVSFGVGLGAFAIGFVLAGQKWAAHHLETITFYTFAAVALSLIFKKPLQQQAGPVLPLMILIIPIFGITRMRFIHSCVLGWGIFFIYLIVQLVSLKYIQTIDGVWKYDTVSDVIYQTINYGISIIGGMVSHYRQELIRRRNYALKLPFAGIAMDDDEPVDFSADMYNESRLLDAWTLAFRNIEIEEHFCKMWYLIDPHPYENPNRGDIHENVYMTIRFAVLGVFLSQVVLGIQDIKLLLMKDFKFEYGMATIMRFAIVVPCYLLAFYWLYLLGKKYWQMFLRRGLSTMDLADVEAKEKPSRIKTAWVQSKGGYVRAAQIFSSAVVSIHVISMMILLLQVGKSFVHTHNSKQPKATKPNVYFMGVLNAILYAHRSGFKVRFVYAFRTTAVMVVLFIFFASHNLHWDPWEYLWGEYTGYLLCAQVLGMMINHEEESLRRHFFILKSIRVLEFEQWFAGVLIIQKGVRKFLLRHKSRQMDKNASGKDLDAAPAAPPVKKAAAPVSHAQAYMAKASKLGCQAQMIQIAVVLFDVIFSALTSK
;
A
#
# COMPACT_ATOMS: atom_id res chain seq x y z
N MET A 1 -45.88 37.07 -5.71
CA MET A 1 -47.11 37.87 -5.57
C MET A 1 -47.63 38.17 -6.97
N PRO A 2 -48.94 38.07 -7.27
CA PRO A 2 -50.06 37.35 -6.62
C PRO A 2 -50.68 36.31 -7.61
N HIS A 3 -51.71 35.48 -7.38
CA HIS A 3 -52.59 35.09 -6.27
C HIS A 3 -53.17 33.69 -6.64
N THR A 4 -53.34 32.81 -5.65
CA THR A 4 -54.21 31.61 -5.67
C THR A 4 -55.66 31.97 -5.33
N PRO A 5 -56.63 31.05 -5.49
CA PRO A 5 -57.21 30.31 -4.33
C PRO A 5 -57.45 28.80 -4.61
N SER A 6 -57.10 27.87 -3.71
CA SER A 6 -57.92 27.19 -2.65
C SER A 6 -59.04 26.27 -3.20
N SER A 7 -59.43 25.10 -2.67
CA SER A 7 -58.95 24.14 -1.64
C SER A 7 -60.01 23.00 -1.51
N ASN A 8 -59.62 21.72 -1.71
CA ASN A 8 -60.07 20.42 -1.08
C ASN A 8 -61.58 20.05 -0.92
N PRO A 9 -62.01 18.80 -0.54
CA PRO A 9 -61.27 17.60 -0.08
C PRO A 9 -61.73 16.18 -0.58
N HIS A 10 -60.91 15.17 -0.26
CA HIS A 10 -61.14 13.75 0.11
C HIS A 10 -62.42 12.91 -0.20
N HIS A 11 -62.11 11.65 -0.55
CA HIS A 11 -62.66 10.36 -0.08
C HIS A 11 -63.68 9.54 -0.92
N SER A 12 -63.23 8.31 -1.25
CA SER A 12 -63.94 7.01 -1.22
C SER A 12 -64.89 6.63 -2.36
N ALA A 13 -64.56 5.52 -3.05
CA ALA A 13 -65.56 4.60 -3.61
C ALA A 13 -64.97 3.18 -3.71
N GLU A 14 -65.39 2.32 -2.78
CA GLU A 14 -65.54 0.88 -3.01
C GLU A 14 -66.51 0.65 -4.18
N VAL A 15 -66.23 -0.34 -5.02
CA VAL A 15 -67.28 -1.03 -5.77
C VAL A 15 -67.12 -2.53 -5.57
N VAL A 16 -68.18 -3.06 -4.99
CA VAL A 16 -68.47 -4.44 -4.64
C VAL A 16 -69.37 -5.02 -5.74
N ASN A 17 -69.25 -6.34 -5.93
CA ASN A 17 -70.28 -7.32 -6.30
C ASN A 17 -70.43 -7.86 -7.75
N THR A 18 -69.94 -9.10 -7.91
CA THR A 18 -70.70 -10.36 -8.26
C THR A 18 -71.25 -10.49 -9.71
N PRO A 19 -71.75 -11.65 -10.21
CA PRO A 19 -72.26 -12.83 -9.46
C PRO A 19 -72.16 -14.26 -10.06
N ASN A 20 -72.49 -15.24 -9.19
CA ASN A 20 -73.29 -16.46 -9.41
C ASN A 20 -72.73 -17.62 -10.30
N GLU A 21 -72.95 -18.93 -10.07
CA GLU A 21 -73.59 -19.77 -9.04
C GLU A 21 -73.47 -21.25 -9.50
N VAL A 22 -73.63 -22.21 -8.57
CA VAL A 22 -74.02 -23.64 -8.71
C VAL A 22 -72.99 -24.73 -9.15
N THR A 23 -72.44 -25.38 -8.12
CA THR A 23 -72.36 -26.84 -7.80
C THR A 23 -72.00 -27.90 -8.85
N PHE A 24 -70.91 -28.64 -8.60
CA PHE A 24 -70.78 -30.07 -8.91
C PHE A 24 -69.94 -30.79 -7.83
N ALA A 25 -70.46 -31.90 -7.32
CA ALA A 25 -69.76 -32.81 -6.40
C ALA A 25 -68.66 -33.60 -7.15
N LEU A 26 -67.50 -33.81 -6.53
CA LEU A 26 -66.58 -34.90 -6.85
C LEU A 26 -65.50 -35.07 -5.76
N MET A 27 -65.54 -36.26 -5.16
CA MET A 27 -64.42 -37.11 -4.72
C MET A 27 -63.25 -36.51 -3.91
N GLU A 28 -63.05 -37.11 -2.74
CA GLU A 28 -61.76 -37.17 -2.03
C GLU A 28 -60.63 -37.53 -2.99
N ASP A 29 -59.56 -36.73 -3.01
CA ASP A 29 -58.27 -37.10 -3.59
C ASP A 29 -57.16 -36.72 -2.58
N PRO A 30 -56.13 -37.56 -2.39
CA PRO A 30 -55.23 -37.51 -1.25
C PRO A 30 -54.01 -36.64 -1.55
N SER A 31 -54.02 -35.36 -1.16
CA SER A 31 -52.85 -34.49 -1.34
C SER A 31 -52.45 -33.70 -0.10
N SER A 32 -52.67 -34.23 1.10
CA SER A 32 -52.23 -33.60 2.36
C SER A 32 -50.72 -33.70 2.64
N ASN A 33 -49.93 -34.34 1.76
CA ASN A 33 -48.48 -34.47 1.93
C ASN A 33 -47.66 -33.35 1.26
N ASN A 34 -48.24 -32.62 0.30
CA ASN A 34 -47.52 -31.51 -0.36
C ASN A 34 -47.50 -30.26 0.51
N ASP A 35 -48.57 -29.98 1.26
CA ASP A 35 -48.62 -28.82 2.18
C ASP A 35 -47.67 -28.97 3.39
N VAL A 36 -47.37 -30.21 3.79
CA VAL A 36 -46.41 -30.48 4.87
C VAL A 36 -44.98 -30.38 4.36
N ALA A 37 -44.69 -30.89 3.16
CA ALA A 37 -43.37 -30.78 2.53
C ALA A 37 -43.03 -29.32 2.15
N ASP A 38 -44.01 -28.54 1.70
CA ASP A 38 -43.81 -27.12 1.40
C ASP A 38 -43.67 -26.29 2.68
N ARG A 39 -44.36 -26.64 3.78
CA ARG A 39 -44.13 -26.02 5.09
C ARG A 39 -42.79 -26.40 5.70
N GLU A 40 -42.37 -27.67 5.61
CA GLU A 40 -41.03 -28.08 6.04
C GLU A 40 -39.95 -27.43 5.19
N ALA A 41 -40.15 -27.26 3.87
CA ALA A 41 -39.21 -26.55 3.01
C ALA A 41 -39.17 -25.05 3.32
N ILE A 42 -40.30 -24.42 3.62
CA ILE A 42 -40.38 -23.01 4.05
C ILE A 42 -39.80 -22.83 5.45
N GLU A 43 -40.01 -23.76 6.39
CA GLU A 43 -39.41 -23.73 7.72
C GLU A 43 -37.93 -24.07 7.69
N LEU A 44 -37.49 -24.96 6.80
CA LEU A 44 -36.08 -25.26 6.58
C LEU A 44 -35.38 -24.08 5.90
N GLU A 45 -36.02 -23.43 4.92
CA GLU A 45 -35.51 -22.22 4.27
C GLU A 45 -35.57 -21.01 5.23
N ALA A 46 -36.60 -20.88 6.06
CA ALA A 46 -36.68 -19.88 7.13
C ALA A 46 -35.67 -20.16 8.24
N ALA A 47 -35.38 -21.43 8.57
CA ALA A 47 -34.31 -21.84 9.47
C ALA A 47 -32.94 -21.67 8.84
N ARG A 48 -32.80 -21.78 7.51
CA ARG A 48 -31.59 -21.45 6.75
C ARG A 48 -31.38 -19.95 6.69
N ILE A 49 -32.44 -19.17 6.49
CA ILE A 49 -32.45 -17.71 6.51
C ILE A 49 -32.24 -17.19 7.95
N ALA A 50 -32.73 -17.90 8.97
CA ALA A 50 -32.51 -17.60 10.40
C ALA A 50 -31.10 -18.01 10.87
N ALA A 51 -30.57 -19.15 10.41
CA ALA A 51 -29.18 -19.56 10.61
C ALA A 51 -28.21 -18.66 9.82
N ASN A 52 -28.67 -18.10 8.69
CA ASN A 52 -28.00 -17.04 7.95
C ASN A 52 -28.42 -15.62 8.41
N TYR A 53 -29.20 -15.48 9.50
CA TYR A 53 -29.52 -14.19 10.09
C TYR A 53 -28.33 -13.75 10.93
N VAL A 54 -27.29 -13.43 10.19
CA VAL A 54 -25.98 -13.04 10.59
C VAL A 54 -26.05 -11.58 11.05
N ALA A 55 -25.81 -11.33 12.33
CA ALA A 55 -25.76 -9.98 12.87
C ALA A 55 -24.70 -9.15 12.11
N ASP A 56 -25.10 -7.99 11.60
CA ASP A 56 -24.20 -7.04 10.95
C ASP A 56 -23.01 -6.71 11.88
N PRO A 57 -21.75 -6.98 11.50
CA PRO A 57 -20.59 -6.72 12.35
C PRO A 57 -20.38 -5.22 12.63
N THR A 58 -21.16 -4.35 11.98
CA THR A 58 -21.16 -2.91 12.20
C THR A 58 -21.29 -2.54 13.67
N GLU A 59 -22.22 -3.15 14.41
CA GLU A 59 -22.45 -2.81 15.82
C GLU A 59 -21.23 -3.18 16.68
N LEU A 60 -20.61 -4.34 16.43
CA LEU A 60 -19.39 -4.78 17.11
C LEU A 60 -18.23 -3.81 16.83
N VAL A 61 -18.05 -3.39 15.58
CA VAL A 61 -16.97 -2.45 15.22
C VAL A 61 -17.18 -1.09 15.89
N LEU A 62 -18.42 -0.60 15.94
CA LEU A 62 -18.76 0.67 16.60
C LEU A 62 -18.52 0.58 18.11
N ARG A 63 -18.96 -0.51 18.75
CA ARG A 63 -18.73 -0.78 20.18
C ARG A 63 -17.24 -0.77 20.54
N ALA A 64 -16.39 -1.37 19.70
CA ALA A 64 -14.93 -1.34 19.91
C ALA A 64 -14.34 0.09 19.87
N CYS A 65 -14.96 0.98 19.10
CA CYS A 65 -14.57 2.38 18.94
C CYS A 65 -15.07 3.31 20.07
N GLU A 66 -15.89 2.81 20.99
CA GLU A 66 -16.43 3.62 22.08
C GLU A 66 -15.36 4.04 23.09
N VAL A 67 -15.46 5.31 23.51
CA VAL A 67 -14.61 5.86 24.57
C VAL A 67 -15.24 5.47 25.91
N PRO A 68 -14.47 4.90 26.86
CA PRO A 68 -15.00 4.57 28.17
C PRO A 68 -15.49 5.84 28.89
N LYS A 69 -16.77 5.84 29.29
CA LYS A 69 -17.41 6.93 30.03
C LYS A 69 -18.01 6.38 31.32
N GLY A 70 -17.61 6.94 32.45
CA GLY A 70 -18.19 6.65 33.77
C GLY A 70 -19.27 7.67 34.15
N ARG A 71 -20.04 7.38 35.20
CA ARG A 71 -21.04 8.32 35.74
C ARG A 71 -20.38 9.52 36.41
N THR A 72 -19.14 9.36 36.88
CA THR A 72 -18.32 10.43 37.46
C THR A 72 -16.99 10.60 36.71
N MET A 73 -16.33 11.75 36.86
CA MET A 73 -15.01 12.01 36.28
C MET A 73 -13.94 11.04 36.83
N ALA A 74 -13.97 10.76 38.14
CA ALA A 74 -13.05 9.82 38.78
C ALA A 74 -13.22 8.39 38.23
N GLU A 75 -14.47 7.97 38.04
CA GLU A 75 -14.79 6.69 37.41
C GLU A 75 -14.34 6.64 35.95
N THR A 76 -14.56 7.71 35.18
CA THR A 76 -14.10 7.83 33.79
C THR A 76 -12.58 7.70 33.68
N ILE A 77 -11.82 8.37 34.55
CA ILE A 77 -10.35 8.25 34.60
C ILE A 77 -9.93 6.81 34.93
N ARG A 78 -10.62 6.15 35.87
CA ARG A 78 -10.34 4.76 36.22
C ARG A 78 -10.62 3.79 35.07
N LEU A 79 -11.76 3.94 34.39
CA LEU A 79 -12.13 3.13 33.24
C LEU A 79 -11.16 3.34 32.07
N LYS A 80 -10.72 4.59 31.84
CA LYS A 80 -9.68 4.89 30.86
C LYS A 80 -8.38 4.16 31.16
N LYS A 81 -7.87 4.27 32.40
CA LYS A 81 -6.64 3.56 32.81
C LYS A 81 -6.75 2.04 32.66
N ALA A 82 -7.93 1.48 32.96
CA ALA A 82 -8.19 0.06 32.78
C ALA A 82 -8.17 -0.35 31.30
N LYS A 83 -8.80 0.44 30.42
CA LYS A 83 -8.79 0.22 28.98
C LYS A 83 -7.38 0.34 28.40
N ASP A 84 -6.61 1.35 28.82
CA ASP A 84 -5.21 1.54 28.38
C ASP A 84 -4.34 0.33 28.76
N TYR A 85 -4.49 -0.19 29.99
CA TYR A 85 -3.76 -1.37 30.44
C TYR A 85 -4.13 -2.61 29.64
N MET A 86 -5.41 -2.81 29.37
CA MET A 86 -5.91 -3.93 28.59
C MET A 86 -5.45 -3.89 27.12
N VAL A 87 -5.51 -2.73 26.47
CA VAL A 87 -4.98 -2.54 25.11
C VAL A 87 -3.48 -2.86 25.08
N HIS A 88 -2.74 -2.48 26.12
CA HIS A 88 -1.33 -2.85 26.24
C HIS A 88 -1.13 -4.37 26.36
N GLN A 89 -1.92 -5.07 27.19
CA GLN A 89 -1.87 -6.53 27.30
C GLN A 89 -2.23 -7.23 25.97
N PHE A 90 -3.24 -6.73 25.26
CA PHE A 90 -3.61 -7.22 23.94
C PHE A 90 -2.43 -7.12 22.96
N GLY A 91 -1.74 -5.98 22.96
CA GLY A 91 -0.54 -5.78 22.14
C GLY A 91 0.56 -6.78 22.45
N LEU A 92 0.84 -7.05 23.73
CA LEU A 92 1.85 -8.02 24.15
C LEU A 92 1.52 -9.45 23.73
N ILE A 93 0.24 -9.83 23.71
CA ILE A 93 -0.19 -11.15 23.27
C ILE A 93 -0.03 -11.30 21.76
N GLN A 94 -0.39 -10.26 21.00
CA GLN A 94 -0.16 -10.23 19.55
C GLN A 94 1.35 -10.32 19.20
N GLU A 95 2.23 -9.90 20.09
CA GLU A 95 3.68 -9.99 19.93
C GLU A 95 4.25 -11.41 20.16
N GLN A 96 3.49 -12.31 20.78
CA GLN A 96 3.93 -13.69 21.04
C GLN A 96 4.17 -14.51 19.77
N VAL A 97 3.60 -14.10 18.63
CA VAL A 97 3.85 -14.76 17.34
C VAL A 97 5.31 -14.61 16.91
N GLY A 98 6.02 -13.58 17.40
CA GLY A 98 7.45 -13.36 17.18
C GLY A 98 7.81 -13.14 15.72
N MET A 99 8.32 -11.94 15.38
CA MET A 99 8.65 -11.63 14.00
C MET A 99 10.04 -10.98 13.89
N ASN A 100 10.84 -11.50 12.98
CA ASN A 100 12.18 -10.97 12.74
C ASN A 100 12.10 -9.58 12.07
N PRO A 101 12.75 -8.54 12.62
CA PRO A 101 12.67 -7.18 12.07
C PRO A 101 13.30 -7.00 10.70
N ASN A 102 14.23 -7.86 10.30
CA ASN A 102 14.99 -7.72 9.05
C ASN A 102 14.38 -8.56 7.93
N THR A 103 13.92 -9.77 8.25
CA THR A 103 13.35 -10.71 7.27
C THR A 103 11.83 -10.66 7.21
N LEU A 104 11.17 -10.08 8.22
CA LEU A 104 9.72 -10.10 8.46
C LEU A 104 9.13 -11.50 8.71
N GLN A 105 9.95 -12.55 8.75
CA GLN A 105 9.46 -13.92 8.95
C GLN A 105 9.00 -14.13 10.40
N PHE A 106 8.02 -15.01 10.57
CA PHE A 106 7.63 -15.47 11.90
C PHE A 106 8.66 -16.45 12.46
N ASP A 107 9.20 -16.14 13.63
CA ASP A 107 10.29 -16.91 14.25
C ASP A 107 9.75 -18.04 15.16
N ASN A 108 8.54 -17.88 15.71
CA ASN A 108 7.98 -18.82 16.69
C ASN A 108 7.18 -19.97 16.06
N ILE A 109 7.03 -21.02 16.86
CA ILE A 109 6.34 -22.28 16.54
C ILE A 109 4.91 -22.20 17.07
N VAL A 110 3.96 -22.81 16.36
CA VAL A 110 2.57 -22.98 16.77
C VAL A 110 2.52 -23.81 18.06
N PRO A 111 1.99 -23.27 19.18
CA PRO A 111 1.83 -24.03 20.41
C PRO A 111 1.00 -25.30 20.17
N ASN A 112 1.44 -26.44 20.70
CA ASN A 112 0.76 -27.74 20.63
C ASN A 112 0.65 -28.40 19.22
N SER A 113 1.37 -27.89 18.21
CA SER A 113 1.49 -28.58 16.91
C SER A 113 2.43 -29.79 17.00
N ASN A 114 2.02 -30.91 16.40
CA ASN A 114 2.84 -32.12 16.28
C ASN A 114 2.75 -32.66 14.84
N PRO A 115 3.83 -32.55 14.03
CA PRO A 115 5.16 -32.00 14.37
C PRO A 115 5.15 -30.49 14.63
N PRO A 116 6.20 -29.92 15.26
CA PRO A 116 6.29 -28.49 15.53
C PRO A 116 6.31 -27.67 14.24
N GLU A 117 5.19 -26.99 13.95
CA GLU A 117 5.01 -26.17 12.75
C GLU A 117 5.27 -24.68 13.04
N LYS A 118 5.94 -23.98 12.13
CA LYS A 118 6.12 -22.53 12.24
C LYS A 118 4.87 -21.79 11.76
N PHE A 119 4.51 -20.69 12.44
CA PHE A 119 3.45 -19.79 11.95
C PHE A 119 3.70 -19.27 10.51
N GLU A 120 4.96 -19.24 10.08
CA GLU A 120 5.36 -18.86 8.72
C GLU A 120 4.74 -19.78 7.65
N VAL A 121 4.58 -21.08 7.91
CA VAL A 121 4.04 -22.03 6.92
C VAL A 121 2.58 -21.69 6.59
N GLY A 122 1.75 -21.52 7.63
CA GLY A 122 0.35 -21.11 7.47
C GLY A 122 0.21 -19.72 6.85
N TYR A 123 1.10 -18.77 7.19
CA TYR A 123 1.11 -17.45 6.56
C TYR A 123 1.40 -17.53 5.06
N VAL A 124 2.41 -18.33 4.67
CA VAL A 124 2.80 -18.51 3.25
C VAL A 124 1.64 -19.10 2.47
N GLN A 125 0.99 -20.14 2.99
CA GLN A 125 -0.17 -20.74 2.34
C GLN A 125 -1.31 -19.73 2.16
N TRP A 126 -1.71 -19.05 3.24
CA TRP A 126 -2.74 -18.01 3.18
C TRP A 126 -2.40 -16.88 2.20
N ALA A 127 -1.13 -16.44 2.19
CA ALA A 127 -0.68 -15.37 1.31
C ALA A 127 -0.73 -15.79 -0.16
N GLN A 128 -0.38 -17.02 -0.49
CA GLN A 128 -0.39 -17.52 -1.86
C GLN A 128 -1.82 -17.73 -2.37
N GLU A 129 -2.69 -18.41 -1.59
CA GLU A 129 -4.08 -18.65 -1.95
C GLU A 129 -4.85 -17.35 -2.19
N SER A 130 -4.70 -16.37 -1.30
CA SER A 130 -5.36 -15.06 -1.42
C SER A 130 -4.80 -14.17 -2.53
N SER A 131 -3.66 -14.52 -3.15
CA SER A 131 -2.98 -13.71 -4.17
C SER A 131 -3.23 -14.16 -5.61
N VAL A 132 -3.85 -15.32 -5.82
CA VAL A 132 -4.04 -15.95 -7.13
C VAL A 132 -4.67 -15.00 -8.16
N LEU A 133 -5.84 -14.41 -7.85
CA LEU A 133 -6.54 -13.52 -8.78
C LEU A 133 -5.67 -12.32 -9.17
N ARG A 134 -4.95 -11.77 -8.20
CA ARG A 134 -4.12 -10.58 -8.43
C ARG A 134 -2.89 -10.90 -9.28
N VAL A 135 -2.20 -12.00 -9.00
CA VAL A 135 -1.06 -12.44 -9.81
C VAL A 135 -1.51 -12.71 -11.25
N ARG A 136 -2.68 -13.31 -11.45
CA ARG A 136 -3.29 -13.48 -12.78
C ARG A 136 -3.52 -12.14 -13.48
N LEU A 137 -4.17 -11.19 -12.82
CA LEU A 137 -4.40 -9.85 -13.36
C LEU A 137 -3.08 -9.14 -13.68
N CYS A 138 -2.07 -9.30 -12.83
CA CYS A 138 -0.75 -8.74 -13.04
C CYS A 138 -0.05 -9.34 -14.27
N PHE A 139 -0.11 -10.66 -14.45
CA PHE A 139 0.46 -11.32 -15.64
C PHE A 139 -0.32 -10.97 -16.90
N ALA A 140 -1.64 -10.87 -16.83
CA ALA A 140 -2.47 -10.42 -17.96
C ALA A 140 -2.13 -8.99 -18.36
N ALA A 141 -2.06 -8.06 -17.39
CA ALA A 141 -1.66 -6.68 -17.66
C ALA A 141 -0.23 -6.61 -18.22
N GLY A 142 0.72 -7.34 -17.62
CA GLY A 142 2.10 -7.44 -18.09
C GLY A 142 2.20 -7.98 -19.52
N PHE A 143 1.43 -9.01 -19.85
CA PHE A 143 1.33 -9.58 -21.20
C PHE A 143 0.80 -8.55 -22.18
N VAL A 144 -0.33 -7.89 -21.88
CA VAL A 144 -0.97 -6.92 -22.78
C VAL A 144 -0.05 -5.71 -23.03
N PHE A 145 0.50 -5.12 -21.97
CA PHE A 145 1.41 -3.98 -22.12
C PHE A 145 2.71 -4.34 -22.83
N LEU A 146 3.31 -5.50 -22.52
CA LEU A 146 4.51 -5.96 -23.21
C LEU A 146 4.21 -6.29 -24.68
N ALA A 147 3.08 -6.94 -24.98
CA ALA A 147 2.66 -7.23 -26.35
C ALA A 147 2.46 -5.94 -27.16
N MET A 148 1.76 -4.95 -26.60
CA MET A 148 1.59 -3.64 -27.25
C MET A 148 2.93 -2.94 -27.48
N PHE A 149 3.83 -2.99 -26.50
CA PHE A 149 5.17 -2.41 -26.62
C PHE A 149 6.00 -3.09 -27.72
N LEU A 150 6.06 -4.42 -27.73
CA LEU A 150 6.79 -5.19 -28.74
C LEU A 150 6.15 -5.05 -30.14
N ALA A 151 4.82 -4.97 -30.22
CA ALA A 151 4.11 -4.73 -31.47
C ALA A 151 4.41 -3.34 -32.04
N TYR A 152 4.46 -2.31 -31.18
CA TYR A 152 4.89 -0.97 -31.57
C TYR A 152 6.31 -0.97 -32.13
N GLU A 153 7.26 -1.60 -31.44
CA GLU A 153 8.64 -1.67 -31.91
C GLU A 153 8.78 -2.49 -33.21
N ALA A 154 8.02 -3.56 -33.36
CA ALA A 154 7.97 -4.35 -34.59
C ALA A 154 7.41 -3.53 -35.76
N ASN A 155 6.35 -2.75 -35.53
CA ASN A 155 5.76 -1.85 -36.53
C ASN A 155 6.72 -0.73 -36.95
N GLN A 156 7.60 -0.29 -36.03
CA GLN A 156 8.67 0.68 -36.30
C GLN A 156 9.95 0.02 -36.85
N SER A 157 9.90 -1.28 -37.22
CA SER A 157 11.02 -2.05 -37.76
C SER A 157 12.28 -2.02 -36.87
N LEU A 158 12.12 -1.84 -35.55
CA LEU A 158 13.22 -1.76 -34.60
C LEU A 158 13.93 -3.10 -34.34
N PHE A 159 13.37 -4.19 -34.88
CA PHE A 159 13.97 -5.53 -34.82
C PHE A 159 14.92 -5.83 -35.98
N THR A 160 14.82 -5.06 -37.07
CA THR A 160 15.62 -5.21 -38.29
C THR A 160 16.66 -4.12 -38.45
N HIS A 161 16.52 -3.02 -37.70
CA HIS A 161 17.34 -1.82 -37.84
C HIS A 161 18.01 -1.42 -36.53
N ARG A 162 19.24 -0.89 -36.61
CA ARG A 162 19.94 -0.32 -35.47
C ARG A 162 19.35 1.05 -35.14
N THR A 163 18.87 1.22 -33.91
CA THR A 163 18.32 2.50 -33.45
C THR A 163 19.36 3.61 -33.47
N GLY A 164 18.98 4.81 -33.94
CA GLY A 164 19.86 5.98 -33.95
C GLY A 164 20.86 6.02 -35.10
N ILE A 165 20.77 5.06 -36.04
CA ILE A 165 21.49 5.08 -37.31
C ILE A 165 20.51 5.50 -38.40
N PRO A 166 20.83 6.51 -39.23
CA PRO A 166 19.95 6.89 -40.33
C PRO A 166 19.86 5.76 -41.38
N PRO A 167 18.70 5.57 -42.04
CA PRO A 167 18.52 4.52 -43.05
C PRO A 167 19.50 4.58 -44.23
N THR A 168 20.11 5.74 -44.45
CA THR A 168 21.11 5.99 -45.49
C THR A 168 22.50 5.44 -45.17
N HIS A 169 22.76 5.01 -43.93
CA HIS A 169 24.05 4.48 -43.51
C HIS A 169 24.15 2.97 -43.82
N PRO A 170 25.29 2.47 -44.34
CA PRO A 170 25.44 1.06 -44.75
C PRO A 170 25.22 0.06 -43.60
N ASP A 171 25.64 0.42 -42.37
CA ASP A 171 25.47 -0.43 -41.17
C ASP A 171 24.11 -0.31 -40.46
N PHE A 172 23.11 0.27 -41.13
CA PHE A 172 21.76 0.46 -40.56
C PHE A 172 21.06 -0.87 -40.22
N LEU A 173 21.32 -1.93 -41.00
CA LEU A 173 20.67 -3.23 -40.82
C LEU A 173 21.34 -4.06 -39.71
N LEU A 174 20.51 -4.79 -38.96
CA LEU A 174 21.00 -5.88 -38.10
C LEU A 174 21.35 -7.12 -38.92
N SER A 175 22.22 -7.97 -38.36
CA SER A 175 22.46 -9.30 -38.95
C SER A 175 21.22 -10.18 -38.82
N SER A 176 20.97 -11.04 -39.81
CA SER A 176 19.82 -11.96 -39.82
C SER A 176 19.75 -12.84 -38.56
N THR A 177 20.91 -13.29 -38.06
CA THR A 177 21.02 -14.05 -36.81
C THR A 177 20.60 -13.22 -35.60
N ALA A 178 21.03 -11.95 -35.49
CA ALA A 178 20.68 -11.07 -34.39
C ALA A 178 19.18 -10.75 -34.39
N THR A 179 18.60 -10.46 -35.55
CA THR A 179 17.15 -10.24 -35.71
C THR A 179 16.36 -11.47 -35.26
N THR A 180 16.74 -12.68 -35.71
CA THR A 180 16.05 -13.92 -35.31
C THR A 180 16.11 -14.14 -33.80
N LEU A 181 17.31 -13.98 -33.21
CA LEU A 181 17.48 -14.08 -31.75
C LEU A 181 16.65 -13.03 -31.00
N LEU A 182 16.55 -11.81 -31.52
CA LEU A 182 15.78 -10.73 -30.90
C LEU A 182 14.28 -11.06 -30.86
N TYR A 183 13.72 -11.66 -31.92
CA TYR A 183 12.34 -12.15 -31.92
C TYR A 183 12.14 -13.30 -30.93
N ILE A 184 13.05 -14.28 -30.90
CA ILE A 184 12.99 -15.41 -29.97
C ILE A 184 13.03 -14.93 -28.51
N VAL A 185 13.97 -14.03 -28.18
CA VAL A 185 14.11 -13.51 -26.81
C VAL A 185 12.91 -12.63 -26.43
N SER A 186 12.43 -11.76 -27.32
CA SER A 186 11.36 -10.81 -26.98
C SER A 186 9.98 -11.49 -26.92
N PHE A 187 9.59 -12.19 -27.98
CA PHE A 187 8.26 -12.83 -28.07
C PHE A 187 8.25 -14.22 -27.44
N GLY A 188 9.29 -15.02 -27.66
CA GLY A 188 9.37 -16.38 -27.13
C GLY A 188 9.63 -16.39 -25.62
N VAL A 189 10.70 -15.74 -25.16
CA VAL A 189 11.05 -15.74 -23.72
C VAL A 189 10.27 -14.67 -22.95
N GLY A 190 10.34 -13.41 -23.36
CA GLY A 190 9.71 -12.30 -22.63
C GLY A 190 8.19 -12.42 -22.56
N LEU A 191 7.52 -12.34 -23.71
CA LEU A 191 6.06 -12.42 -23.78
C LEU A 191 5.55 -13.83 -23.40
N GLY A 192 6.25 -14.88 -23.83
CA GLY A 192 5.93 -16.27 -23.49
C GLY A 192 6.00 -16.56 -21.98
N ALA A 193 6.93 -15.94 -21.24
CA ALA A 193 6.99 -16.09 -19.79
C ALA A 193 5.72 -15.59 -19.09
N PHE A 194 5.17 -14.43 -19.50
CA PHE A 194 3.89 -13.96 -18.95
C PHE A 194 2.72 -14.88 -19.32
N ALA A 195 2.67 -15.39 -20.55
CA ALA A 195 1.63 -16.32 -20.96
C ALA A 195 1.69 -17.64 -20.17
N ILE A 196 2.86 -18.24 -20.05
CA ILE A 196 3.09 -19.45 -19.26
C ILE A 196 2.77 -19.19 -17.79
N GLY A 197 3.26 -18.09 -17.22
CA GLY A 197 2.97 -17.69 -15.84
C GLY A 197 1.47 -17.53 -15.59
N PHE A 198 0.72 -16.93 -16.52
CA PHE A 198 -0.74 -16.78 -16.44
C PHE A 198 -1.45 -18.13 -16.47
N VAL A 199 -1.08 -19.03 -17.38
CA VAL A 199 -1.66 -20.38 -17.48
C VAL A 199 -1.35 -21.20 -16.24
N LEU A 200 -0.10 -21.15 -15.76
CA LEU A 200 0.31 -21.84 -14.53
C LEU A 200 -0.47 -21.31 -13.32
N ALA A 201 -0.56 -19.99 -13.15
CA ALA A 201 -1.37 -19.38 -12.09
C ALA A 201 -2.86 -19.76 -12.18
N GLY A 202 -3.34 -20.22 -13.33
CA GLY A 202 -4.68 -20.78 -13.55
C GLY A 202 -4.94 -22.12 -12.84
N GLN A 203 -3.89 -22.89 -12.57
CA GLN A 203 -4.00 -24.25 -12.04
C GLN A 203 -4.22 -24.27 -10.52
N LYS A 204 -4.96 -25.27 -10.02
CA LYS A 204 -5.24 -25.42 -8.58
C LYS A 204 -3.96 -25.66 -7.76
N TRP A 205 -3.05 -26.49 -8.27
CA TRP A 205 -1.77 -26.77 -7.60
C TRP A 205 -0.85 -25.54 -7.52
N ALA A 206 -0.97 -24.62 -8.48
CA ALA A 206 -0.14 -23.42 -8.53
C ALA A 206 -0.44 -22.45 -7.40
N ALA A 207 -1.62 -22.55 -6.76
CA ALA A 207 -1.94 -21.79 -5.56
C ALA A 207 -0.94 -22.04 -4.42
N HIS A 208 -0.27 -23.21 -4.38
CA HIS A 208 0.75 -23.55 -3.38
C HIS A 208 2.20 -23.22 -3.83
N HIS A 209 2.40 -22.79 -5.08
CA HIS A 209 3.72 -22.49 -5.65
C HIS A 209 3.77 -21.12 -6.35
N LEU A 210 2.79 -20.27 -6.06
CA LEU A 210 2.59 -19.02 -6.79
C LEU A 210 3.77 -18.05 -6.61
N GLU A 211 4.39 -18.04 -5.43
CA GLU A 211 5.61 -17.25 -5.17
C GLU A 211 6.75 -17.63 -6.13
N THR A 212 6.99 -18.93 -6.32
CA THR A 212 8.03 -19.46 -7.21
C THR A 212 7.73 -19.16 -8.68
N ILE A 213 6.50 -19.39 -9.12
CA ILE A 213 6.06 -19.10 -10.50
C ILE A 213 6.27 -17.61 -10.80
N THR A 214 5.87 -16.75 -9.87
CA THR A 214 6.03 -15.30 -9.97
C THR A 214 7.49 -14.90 -10.05
N PHE A 215 8.34 -15.42 -9.17
CA PHE A 215 9.76 -15.12 -9.17
C PHE A 215 10.41 -15.41 -10.53
N TYR A 216 10.20 -16.62 -11.07
CA TYR A 216 10.80 -17.01 -12.35
C TYR A 216 10.19 -16.30 -13.56
N THR A 217 8.89 -16.00 -13.53
CA THR A 217 8.22 -15.23 -14.60
C THR A 217 8.84 -13.84 -14.73
N PHE A 218 8.94 -13.10 -13.62
CA PHE A 218 9.55 -11.77 -13.65
C PHE A 218 11.05 -11.80 -13.92
N ALA A 219 11.77 -12.82 -13.44
CA ALA A 219 13.18 -13.00 -13.78
C ALA A 219 13.39 -13.21 -15.28
N ALA A 220 12.60 -14.08 -15.92
CA ALA A 220 12.68 -14.34 -17.36
C ALA A 220 12.35 -13.09 -18.19
N VAL A 221 11.29 -12.36 -17.83
CA VAL A 221 10.92 -11.10 -18.48
C VAL A 221 12.04 -10.07 -18.32
N ALA A 222 12.56 -9.87 -17.11
CA ALA A 222 13.64 -8.92 -16.87
C ALA A 222 14.89 -9.26 -17.69
N LEU A 223 15.28 -10.54 -17.73
CA LEU A 223 16.42 -11.02 -18.52
C LEU A 223 16.20 -10.77 -20.02
N SER A 224 15.01 -11.06 -20.55
CA SER A 224 14.69 -10.79 -21.95
C SER A 224 14.85 -9.31 -22.32
N LEU A 225 14.41 -8.41 -21.43
CA LEU A 225 14.58 -6.97 -21.60
C LEU A 225 16.08 -6.61 -21.56
N ILE A 226 16.82 -7.07 -20.55
CA ILE A 226 18.26 -6.78 -20.41
C ILE A 226 19.06 -7.26 -21.64
N PHE A 227 18.85 -8.49 -22.09
CA PHE A 227 19.54 -9.08 -23.24
C PHE A 227 19.17 -8.43 -24.58
N LYS A 228 18.10 -7.66 -24.61
CA LYS A 228 17.72 -6.89 -25.79
C LYS A 228 18.79 -5.88 -26.20
N LYS A 229 19.49 -5.24 -25.25
CA LYS A 229 20.53 -4.26 -25.57
C LYS A 229 21.67 -4.82 -26.44
N PRO A 230 22.39 -5.89 -26.03
CA PRO A 230 23.49 -6.40 -26.84
C PRO A 230 23.02 -6.94 -28.20
N LEU A 231 21.78 -7.46 -28.29
CA LEU A 231 21.21 -7.98 -29.53
C LEU A 231 20.79 -6.87 -30.50
N GLN A 232 20.05 -5.89 -29.99
CA GLN A 232 19.49 -4.79 -30.78
C GLN A 232 20.49 -3.65 -31.00
N GLN A 233 21.58 -3.61 -30.22
CA GLN A 233 22.57 -2.55 -30.20
C GLN A 233 21.88 -1.19 -30.02
N GLN A 234 21.30 -0.98 -28.83
CA GLN A 234 20.57 0.25 -28.49
C GLN A 234 20.82 0.72 -27.05
N ALA A 235 20.23 1.85 -26.66
CA ALA A 235 20.23 2.30 -25.27
C ALA A 235 19.56 1.26 -24.35
N GLY A 236 20.00 1.17 -23.09
CA GLY A 236 19.46 0.21 -22.13
C GLY A 236 17.94 0.38 -21.89
N PRO A 237 17.18 -0.72 -21.67
CA PRO A 237 15.72 -0.70 -21.46
C PRO A 237 15.35 -0.26 -20.03
N VAL A 238 15.85 0.89 -19.58
CA VAL A 238 15.70 1.32 -18.18
C VAL A 238 14.23 1.57 -17.82
N LEU A 239 13.45 2.12 -18.74
CA LEU A 239 12.02 2.42 -18.54
C LEU A 239 11.19 1.12 -18.38
N PRO A 240 11.24 0.14 -19.30
CA PRO A 240 10.58 -1.15 -19.09
C PRO A 240 10.97 -1.86 -17.79
N LEU A 241 12.26 -1.86 -17.45
CA LEU A 241 12.73 -2.48 -16.20
C LEU A 241 12.20 -1.77 -14.97
N MET A 242 12.16 -0.43 -14.97
CA MET A 242 11.60 0.36 -13.88
C MET A 242 10.12 0.03 -13.65
N ILE A 243 9.35 -0.13 -14.73
CA ILE A 243 7.94 -0.52 -14.65
C ILE A 243 7.80 -1.93 -14.07
N LEU A 244 8.71 -2.85 -14.43
CA LEU A 244 8.72 -4.23 -13.92
C LEU A 244 8.98 -4.33 -12.41
N ILE A 245 9.71 -3.38 -11.81
CA ILE A 245 9.92 -3.29 -10.34
C ILE A 245 8.59 -3.10 -9.60
N ILE A 246 7.66 -2.34 -10.19
CA ILE A 246 6.40 -1.96 -9.55
C ILE A 246 5.61 -3.21 -9.08
N PRO A 247 5.31 -4.20 -9.94
CA PRO A 247 4.61 -5.39 -9.51
C PRO A 247 5.45 -6.29 -8.59
N ILE A 248 6.77 -6.37 -8.79
CA ILE A 248 7.68 -7.19 -7.96
C ILE A 248 7.59 -6.78 -6.48
N PHE A 249 7.60 -5.49 -6.19
CA PHE A 249 7.57 -4.99 -4.80
C PHE A 249 6.17 -4.62 -4.30
N GLY A 250 5.21 -4.38 -5.20
CA GLY A 250 3.94 -3.77 -4.82
C GLY A 250 2.70 -4.64 -4.97
N ILE A 251 2.73 -5.70 -5.80
CA ILE A 251 1.51 -6.39 -6.23
C ILE A 251 1.55 -7.89 -5.93
N THR A 252 2.67 -8.55 -6.24
CA THR A 252 2.69 -10.00 -6.42
C THR A 252 2.74 -10.81 -5.12
N ARG A 253 2.55 -10.15 -3.97
CA ARG A 253 2.50 -10.72 -2.61
C ARG A 253 3.65 -11.66 -2.22
N MET A 254 4.67 -11.81 -3.07
CA MET A 254 5.94 -12.48 -2.76
C MET A 254 6.51 -11.94 -1.45
N ARG A 255 7.28 -12.78 -0.74
CA ARG A 255 7.93 -12.35 0.49
C ARG A 255 9.01 -11.31 0.19
N PHE A 256 9.22 -10.44 1.17
CA PHE A 256 10.12 -9.30 1.11
C PHE A 256 11.53 -9.71 0.67
N ILE A 257 12.06 -10.80 1.24
CA ILE A 257 13.41 -11.30 0.89
C ILE A 257 13.47 -11.71 -0.59
N HIS A 258 12.54 -12.51 -1.09
CA HIS A 258 12.56 -12.96 -2.48
C HIS A 258 12.44 -11.81 -3.46
N SER A 259 11.63 -10.80 -3.13
CA SER A 259 11.47 -9.61 -3.95
C SER A 259 12.74 -8.75 -3.93
N CYS A 260 13.40 -8.63 -2.78
CA CYS A 260 14.71 -7.97 -2.66
C CYS A 260 15.79 -8.69 -3.49
N VAL A 261 15.88 -10.02 -3.36
CA VAL A 261 16.84 -10.84 -4.10
C VAL A 261 16.61 -10.70 -5.61
N LEU A 262 15.35 -10.76 -6.06
CA LEU A 262 15.01 -10.57 -7.47
C LEU A 262 15.36 -9.16 -7.95
N GLY A 263 14.95 -8.11 -7.23
CA GLY A 263 15.19 -6.72 -7.60
C GLY A 263 16.69 -6.39 -7.70
N TRP A 264 17.48 -6.77 -6.69
CA TRP A 264 18.94 -6.58 -6.73
C TRP A 264 19.63 -7.49 -7.75
N GLY A 265 19.13 -8.71 -7.94
CA GLY A 265 19.61 -9.60 -9.00
C GLY A 265 19.47 -8.97 -10.38
N ILE A 266 18.28 -8.42 -10.69
CA ILE A 266 18.03 -7.70 -11.94
C ILE A 266 18.96 -6.48 -12.06
N PHE A 267 19.15 -5.72 -10.97
CA PHE A 267 20.06 -4.57 -10.95
C PHE A 267 21.51 -4.95 -11.30
N PHE A 268 22.07 -5.97 -10.65
CA PHE A 268 23.45 -6.36 -10.89
C PHE A 268 23.64 -6.98 -12.28
N ILE A 269 22.70 -7.82 -12.71
CA ILE A 269 22.73 -8.39 -14.07
C ILE A 269 22.61 -7.29 -15.12
N TYR A 270 21.73 -6.31 -14.92
CA TYR A 270 21.64 -5.12 -15.77
C TYR A 270 22.99 -4.42 -15.84
N LEU A 271 23.57 -4.01 -14.71
CA LEU A 271 24.86 -3.31 -14.70
C LEU A 271 25.97 -4.09 -15.42
N ILE A 272 26.10 -5.38 -15.14
CA ILE A 272 27.12 -6.25 -15.75
C ILE A 272 26.91 -6.35 -17.26
N VAL A 273 25.71 -6.73 -17.72
CA VAL A 273 25.43 -6.89 -19.16
C VAL A 273 25.60 -5.56 -19.90
N GLN A 274 25.17 -4.46 -19.30
CA GLN A 274 25.30 -3.13 -19.89
C GLN A 274 26.77 -2.72 -20.06
N LEU A 275 27.60 -2.89 -19.03
CA LEU A 275 29.04 -2.59 -19.12
C LEU A 275 29.77 -3.51 -20.09
N VAL A 276 29.49 -4.81 -20.04
CA VAL A 276 30.09 -5.79 -20.94
C VAL A 276 29.69 -5.51 -22.40
N SER A 277 28.44 -5.14 -22.65
CA SER A 277 27.95 -4.83 -24.00
C SER A 277 28.74 -3.70 -24.66
N LEU A 278 29.24 -2.72 -23.90
CA LEU A 278 30.05 -1.61 -24.44
C LEU A 278 31.34 -2.09 -25.11
N LYS A 279 31.87 -3.25 -24.72
CA LYS A 279 33.07 -3.83 -25.33
C LYS A 279 32.78 -4.52 -26.67
N TYR A 280 31.57 -5.03 -26.84
CA TYR A 280 31.17 -5.84 -28.00
C TYR A 280 30.41 -5.05 -29.07
N ILE A 281 29.78 -3.95 -28.68
CA ILE A 281 29.07 -3.08 -29.60
C ILE A 281 30.10 -2.28 -30.42
N GLN A 282 30.05 -2.44 -31.74
CA GLN A 282 30.95 -1.74 -32.67
C GLN A 282 30.68 -0.24 -32.65
N THR A 283 31.72 0.55 -32.39
CA THR A 283 31.67 2.01 -32.57
C THR A 283 31.66 2.34 -34.05
N ILE A 284 30.60 2.99 -34.51
CA ILE A 284 30.46 3.47 -35.89
C ILE A 284 30.81 4.96 -35.89
N ASP A 285 31.79 5.34 -36.72
CA ASP A 285 32.24 6.73 -36.83
C ASP A 285 31.15 7.61 -37.44
N GLY A 286 30.95 8.81 -36.88
CA GLY A 286 29.96 9.78 -37.37
C GLY A 286 28.50 9.49 -37.01
N VAL A 287 28.21 8.39 -36.30
CA VAL A 287 26.86 8.00 -35.86
C VAL A 287 26.76 7.96 -34.33
N TRP A 288 25.53 7.98 -33.81
CA TRP A 288 25.19 8.01 -32.38
C TRP A 288 26.09 7.11 -31.51
N LYS A 289 26.81 7.74 -30.55
CA LYS A 289 27.51 7.02 -29.49
C LYS A 289 26.51 6.30 -28.58
N TYR A 290 26.65 4.98 -28.47
CA TYR A 290 26.08 4.13 -27.41
C TYR A 290 26.29 4.71 -26.01
N ASP A 291 25.48 4.27 -25.04
CA ASP A 291 25.58 4.71 -23.63
C ASP A 291 27.04 4.72 -23.18
N THR A 292 27.53 5.84 -22.65
CA THR A 292 28.86 5.87 -22.04
C THR A 292 28.86 5.11 -20.72
N VAL A 293 30.03 4.72 -20.20
CA VAL A 293 30.14 4.14 -18.84
C VAL A 293 29.45 5.02 -17.80
N SER A 294 29.60 6.34 -17.94
CA SER A 294 28.90 7.32 -17.12
C SER A 294 27.37 7.23 -17.26
N ASP A 295 26.83 7.11 -18.48
CA ASP A 295 25.39 6.99 -18.70
C ASP A 295 24.83 5.69 -18.10
N VAL A 296 25.57 4.58 -18.24
CA VAL A 296 25.20 3.28 -17.64
C VAL A 296 25.17 3.37 -16.12
N ILE A 297 26.20 3.95 -15.50
CA ILE A 297 26.25 4.15 -14.04
C ILE A 297 25.07 5.02 -13.60
N TYR A 298 24.83 6.11 -14.32
CA TYR A 298 23.74 7.05 -14.03
C TYR A 298 22.36 6.39 -14.08
N GLN A 299 22.05 5.68 -15.17
CA GLN A 299 20.81 4.92 -15.34
C GLN A 299 20.66 3.86 -14.25
N THR A 300 21.75 3.16 -13.92
CA THR A 300 21.77 2.14 -12.87
C THR A 300 21.47 2.74 -11.51
N ILE A 301 22.04 3.90 -11.15
CA ILE A 301 21.75 4.58 -9.89
C ILE A 301 20.27 4.96 -9.79
N ASN A 302 19.70 5.52 -10.86
CA ASN A 302 18.27 5.87 -10.91
C ASN A 302 17.35 4.64 -10.78
N TYR A 303 17.76 3.53 -11.39
CA TYR A 303 17.11 2.25 -11.20
C TYR A 303 17.20 1.76 -9.74
N GLY A 304 18.36 1.92 -9.09
CA GLY A 304 18.57 1.63 -7.67
C GLY A 304 17.68 2.44 -6.73
N ILE A 305 17.44 3.73 -7.02
CA ILE A 305 16.46 4.56 -6.29
C ILE A 305 15.07 3.91 -6.33
N SER A 306 14.67 3.42 -7.50
CA SER A 306 13.37 2.77 -7.70
C SER A 306 13.26 1.47 -6.90
N ILE A 307 14.32 0.66 -6.84
CA ILE A 307 14.37 -0.57 -6.03
C ILE A 307 14.24 -0.26 -4.54
N ILE A 308 15.03 0.68 -4.01
CA ILE A 308 14.95 1.06 -2.59
C ILE A 308 13.56 1.59 -2.25
N GLY A 309 12.98 2.44 -3.10
CA GLY A 309 11.61 2.92 -2.93
C GLY A 309 10.58 1.78 -2.93
N GLY A 310 10.75 0.80 -3.82
CA GLY A 310 9.96 -0.43 -3.86
C GLY A 310 10.10 -1.25 -2.58
N MET A 311 11.32 -1.50 -2.11
CA MET A 311 11.60 -2.26 -0.87
C MET A 311 10.94 -1.65 0.35
N VAL A 312 11.02 -0.32 0.53
CA VAL A 312 10.38 0.36 1.66
C VAL A 312 8.86 0.22 1.60
N SER A 313 8.27 0.34 0.41
CA SER A 313 6.83 0.15 0.20
C SER A 313 6.40 -1.28 0.51
N HIS A 314 7.14 -2.26 -0.04
CA HIS A 314 6.86 -3.69 0.12
C HIS A 314 6.95 -4.13 1.57
N TYR A 315 7.99 -3.68 2.29
CA TYR A 315 8.17 -3.97 3.71
C TYR A 315 6.94 -3.52 4.52
N ARG A 316 6.42 -2.33 4.25
CA ARG A 316 5.23 -1.81 4.97
C ARG A 316 3.98 -2.62 4.63
N GLN A 317 3.75 -2.91 3.36
CA GLN A 317 2.59 -3.69 2.94
C GLN A 317 2.63 -5.12 3.49
N GLU A 318 3.79 -5.79 3.42
CA GLU A 318 3.97 -7.13 4.00
C GLU A 318 3.80 -7.12 5.51
N LEU A 319 4.32 -6.11 6.21
CA LEU A 319 4.10 -5.98 7.65
C LEU A 319 2.62 -5.87 8.01
N ILE A 320 1.84 -5.09 7.26
CA ILE A 320 0.38 -4.99 7.48
C ILE A 320 -0.29 -6.34 7.19
N ARG A 321 0.09 -7.04 6.11
CA ARG A 321 -0.41 -8.39 5.80
C ARG A 321 -0.15 -9.37 6.94
N ARG A 322 1.08 -9.38 7.46
CA ARG A 322 1.49 -10.25 8.58
C ARG A 322 0.75 -9.90 9.87
N ARG A 323 0.50 -8.61 10.14
CA ARG A 323 -0.36 -8.18 11.27
C ARG A 323 -1.80 -8.64 11.12
N ASN A 324 -2.37 -8.54 9.92
CA ASN A 324 -3.71 -9.05 9.64
C ASN A 324 -3.78 -10.57 9.85
N TYR A 325 -2.75 -11.29 9.41
CA TYR A 325 -2.65 -12.73 9.66
C TYR A 325 -2.54 -13.07 11.14
N ALA A 326 -1.69 -12.36 11.90
CA ALA A 326 -1.55 -12.55 13.34
C ALA A 326 -2.87 -12.33 14.10
N LEU A 327 -3.65 -11.33 13.70
CA LEU A 327 -5.00 -11.10 14.23
C LEU A 327 -6.00 -12.20 13.86
N LYS A 328 -5.77 -12.98 12.81
CA LYS A 328 -6.63 -14.12 12.47
C LYS A 328 -6.31 -15.37 13.28
N LEU A 329 -5.11 -15.47 13.85
CA LEU A 329 -4.73 -16.60 14.68
C LEU A 329 -5.63 -16.67 15.93
N PRO A 330 -6.04 -17.86 16.36
CA PRO A 330 -6.82 -18.02 17.59
C PRO A 330 -5.97 -17.62 18.79
N PHE A 331 -6.59 -16.92 19.76
CA PHE A 331 -5.96 -16.66 21.05
C PHE A 331 -5.92 -17.94 21.88
N ALA A 332 -4.75 -18.31 22.39
CA ALA A 332 -4.65 -19.41 23.34
C ALA A 332 -5.41 -19.06 24.64
N GLY A 333 -6.52 -19.75 24.91
CA GLY A 333 -7.29 -19.58 26.15
C GLY A 333 -8.80 -19.35 25.99
N ILE A 334 -9.34 -19.35 24.76
CA ILE A 334 -10.81 -19.36 24.49
C ILE A 334 -11.36 -20.77 24.74
N ALA A 335 -11.29 -21.22 25.99
CA ALA A 335 -11.90 -22.46 26.45
C ALA A 335 -12.54 -22.23 27.83
N MET A 336 -13.13 -21.04 28.02
CA MET A 336 -13.78 -20.66 29.28
C MET A 336 -15.31 -20.66 29.17
N ASP A 337 -15.89 -20.73 27.97
CA ASP A 337 -17.31 -20.97 27.67
C ASP A 337 -17.45 -21.66 26.29
N ASP A 338 -18.60 -22.27 26.00
CA ASP A 338 -18.98 -22.99 24.76
C ASP A 338 -18.94 -22.15 23.46
N ASP A 339 -18.42 -20.91 23.50
CA ASP A 339 -18.32 -20.02 22.35
C ASP A 339 -17.13 -20.39 21.46
N GLU A 340 -17.42 -20.88 20.25
CA GLU A 340 -16.40 -21.09 19.23
C GLU A 340 -15.66 -19.78 18.90
N PRO A 341 -14.33 -19.83 18.64
CA PRO A 341 -13.60 -18.64 18.22
C PRO A 341 -14.26 -18.05 16.97
N VAL A 342 -14.40 -16.71 16.93
CA VAL A 342 -15.05 -16.03 15.81
C VAL A 342 -14.42 -16.47 14.49
N ASP A 343 -15.25 -17.04 13.63
CA ASP A 343 -14.82 -17.47 12.32
C ASP A 343 -14.72 -16.26 11.38
N PHE A 344 -13.50 -15.75 11.22
CA PHE A 344 -13.20 -14.68 10.26
C PHE A 344 -13.28 -15.14 8.80
N SER A 345 -13.52 -16.43 8.54
CA SER A 345 -13.82 -16.97 7.21
C SER A 345 -15.31 -16.94 6.87
N ALA A 346 -16.19 -16.63 7.84
CA ALA A 346 -17.62 -16.48 7.62
C ALA A 346 -17.93 -15.31 6.66
N ASP A 347 -18.98 -15.49 5.84
CA ASP A 347 -19.43 -14.51 4.84
C ASP A 347 -19.77 -13.12 5.43
N MET A 348 -19.96 -12.99 6.75
CA MET A 348 -20.21 -11.71 7.43
C MET A 348 -19.02 -10.73 7.32
N TYR A 349 -17.81 -11.25 7.25
CA TYR A 349 -16.57 -10.46 7.25
C TYR A 349 -15.98 -10.26 5.85
N ASN A 350 -16.75 -10.64 4.82
CA ASN A 350 -16.34 -10.52 3.43
C ASN A 350 -16.25 -9.03 3.01
N GLU A 351 -15.15 -8.67 2.35
CA GLU A 351 -14.87 -7.29 1.90
C GLU A 351 -15.99 -6.73 1.02
N SER A 352 -16.59 -7.56 0.18
CA SER A 352 -17.66 -7.17 -0.76
C SER A 352 -18.95 -6.67 -0.08
N ARG A 353 -19.20 -7.11 1.16
CA ARG A 353 -20.35 -6.69 1.96
C ARG A 353 -20.06 -5.41 2.74
N LEU A 354 -18.88 -5.30 3.36
CA LEU A 354 -18.53 -4.16 4.22
C LEU A 354 -18.07 -2.92 3.45
N LEU A 355 -17.44 -3.13 2.30
CA LEU A 355 -16.82 -2.09 1.49
C LEU A 355 -17.57 -1.90 0.17
N ASP A 356 -17.51 -0.67 -0.33
CA ASP A 356 -17.87 -0.36 -1.71
C ASP A 356 -16.77 -0.85 -2.67
N ALA A 357 -17.16 -1.49 -3.77
CA ALA A 357 -16.22 -2.14 -4.69
C ALA A 357 -15.28 -1.17 -5.42
N TRP A 358 -15.68 0.09 -5.58
CA TRP A 358 -14.94 1.08 -6.38
C TRP A 358 -14.17 2.08 -5.52
N THR A 359 -14.76 2.48 -4.41
CA THR A 359 -14.19 3.50 -3.52
C THR A 359 -13.48 2.90 -2.31
N LEU A 360 -13.72 1.62 -2.03
CA LEU A 360 -13.35 0.92 -0.79
C LEU A 360 -13.93 1.56 0.46
N ALA A 361 -14.80 2.56 0.37
CA ALA A 361 -15.43 3.19 1.54
C ALA A 361 -16.27 2.15 2.29
N PHE A 362 -16.28 2.24 3.62
CA PHE A 362 -17.25 1.48 4.40
C PHE A 362 -18.66 1.94 4.00
N ARG A 363 -19.56 0.98 3.78
CA ARG A 363 -20.96 1.29 3.47
C ARG A 363 -21.64 2.03 4.62
N ASN A 364 -21.26 1.68 5.86
CA ASN A 364 -21.66 2.44 7.04
C ASN A 364 -20.77 3.69 7.22
N ILE A 365 -21.42 4.86 7.22
CA ILE A 365 -20.76 6.16 7.31
C ILE A 365 -20.05 6.37 8.66
N GLU A 366 -20.62 5.88 9.76
CA GLU A 366 -20.03 6.06 11.09
C GLU A 366 -18.72 5.27 11.23
N ILE A 367 -18.66 4.06 10.67
CA ILE A 367 -17.42 3.28 10.61
C ILE A 367 -16.38 3.98 9.75
N GLU A 368 -16.78 4.50 8.59
CA GLU A 368 -15.90 5.28 7.71
C GLU A 368 -15.29 6.48 8.46
N GLU A 369 -16.07 7.18 9.28
CA GLU A 369 -15.58 8.32 10.05
C GLU A 369 -14.54 7.92 11.11
N HIS A 370 -14.75 6.81 11.81
CA HIS A 370 -13.79 6.28 12.79
C HIS A 370 -12.51 5.81 12.11
N PHE A 371 -12.64 5.08 11.00
CA PHE A 371 -11.51 4.64 10.20
C PHE A 371 -10.67 5.82 9.68
N CYS A 372 -11.33 6.84 9.12
CA CYS A 372 -10.65 8.03 8.59
C CYS A 372 -9.75 8.68 9.62
N LYS A 373 -10.20 8.85 10.88
CA LYS A 373 -9.40 9.43 11.97
C LYS A 373 -8.16 8.59 12.27
N MET A 374 -8.27 7.27 12.14
CA MET A 374 -7.20 6.34 12.46
C MET A 374 -6.18 6.14 11.34
N TRP A 375 -6.51 6.48 10.09
CA TRP A 375 -5.70 6.17 8.90
C TRP A 375 -4.19 6.41 9.05
N TYR A 376 -3.79 7.63 9.44
CA TYR A 376 -2.37 7.97 9.63
C TYR A 376 -1.74 7.29 10.85
N LEU A 377 -2.56 6.89 11.82
CA LEU A 377 -2.19 6.39 13.15
C LEU A 377 -2.21 4.86 13.29
N ILE A 378 -2.74 4.12 12.32
CA ILE A 378 -2.71 2.63 12.31
C ILE A 378 -1.28 2.10 12.49
N ASP A 379 -0.29 2.79 11.92
CA ASP A 379 1.10 2.34 11.98
C ASP A 379 1.76 2.58 13.35
N PRO A 380 1.76 3.82 13.91
CA PRO A 380 2.37 4.10 15.22
C PRO A 380 1.53 3.60 16.40
N HIS A 381 0.20 3.57 16.27
CA HIS A 381 -0.72 3.29 17.38
C HIS A 381 -1.78 2.24 16.98
N PRO A 382 -1.39 1.06 16.46
CA PRO A 382 -2.29 0.08 15.86
C PRO A 382 -3.50 -0.27 16.72
N TYR A 383 -3.33 -0.43 18.03
CA TYR A 383 -4.38 -0.92 18.93
C TYR A 383 -5.17 0.16 19.67
N GLU A 384 -4.77 1.44 19.54
CA GLU A 384 -5.40 2.56 20.25
C GLU A 384 -6.77 2.93 19.70
N ASN A 385 -7.60 3.55 20.54
CA ASN A 385 -8.94 4.00 20.12
C ASN A 385 -8.84 5.23 19.19
N PRO A 386 -9.55 5.26 18.04
CA PRO A 386 -9.53 6.38 17.08
C PRO A 386 -10.02 7.73 17.61
N ASN A 387 -10.75 7.74 18.73
CA ASN A 387 -11.29 8.94 19.36
C ASN A 387 -10.41 9.43 20.52
N ARG A 388 -9.28 8.76 20.80
CA ARG A 388 -8.34 9.17 21.85
C ARG A 388 -7.56 10.40 21.35
N GLY A 389 -7.70 11.55 22.01
CA GLY A 389 -7.16 12.81 21.46
C GLY A 389 -5.63 12.93 21.40
N ASP A 390 -4.92 12.33 22.35
CA ASP A 390 -3.46 12.49 22.54
C ASP A 390 -2.65 11.87 21.40
N ILE A 391 -3.12 10.74 20.83
CA ILE A 391 -2.47 10.11 19.68
C ILE A 391 -2.50 10.98 18.41
N HIS A 392 -3.39 11.98 18.33
CA HIS A 392 -3.46 12.89 17.17
C HIS A 392 -2.56 14.12 17.30
N GLU A 393 -2.02 14.44 18.48
CA GLU A 393 -1.16 15.62 18.68
C GLU A 393 0.09 15.56 17.78
N ASN A 394 0.71 14.38 17.71
CA ASN A 394 1.96 14.15 16.99
C ASN A 394 1.77 13.41 15.66
N VAL A 395 0.55 13.45 15.08
CA VAL A 395 0.24 12.74 13.82
C VAL A 395 1.16 13.13 12.66
N TYR A 396 1.66 14.37 12.63
CA TYR A 396 2.56 14.87 11.61
C TYR A 396 3.90 14.09 11.54
N MET A 397 4.33 13.50 12.66
CA MET A 397 5.52 12.65 12.70
C MET A 397 5.39 11.39 11.85
N THR A 398 4.17 10.98 11.50
CA THR A 398 3.92 9.77 10.68
C THR A 398 4.38 9.91 9.24
N ILE A 399 4.51 11.15 8.73
CA ILE A 399 4.96 11.43 7.36
C ILE A 399 6.39 11.99 7.30
N ARG A 400 7.10 12.10 8.44
CA ARG A 400 8.44 12.72 8.51
C ARG A 400 9.45 12.10 7.56
N PHE A 401 9.50 10.77 7.48
CA PHE A 401 10.45 10.05 6.63
C PHE A 401 10.05 10.11 5.16
N ALA A 402 8.75 10.31 4.86
CA ALA A 402 8.29 10.52 3.51
C ALA A 402 8.74 11.90 3.00
N VAL A 403 8.55 12.94 3.81
CA VAL A 403 9.01 14.31 3.51
C VAL A 403 10.53 14.39 3.41
N LEU A 404 11.25 13.78 4.37
CA LEU A 404 12.71 13.69 4.31
C LEU A 404 13.17 12.91 3.07
N GLY A 405 12.50 11.80 2.75
CA GLY A 405 12.83 10.99 1.59
C GLY A 405 12.64 11.72 0.26
N VAL A 406 11.60 12.56 0.13
CA VAL A 406 11.43 13.45 -1.01
C VAL A 406 12.54 14.49 -1.05
N PHE A 407 12.84 15.14 0.07
CA PHE A 407 13.92 16.12 0.14
C PHE A 407 15.27 15.52 -0.33
N LEU A 408 15.66 14.37 0.23
CA LEU A 408 16.88 13.67 -0.15
C LEU A 408 16.85 13.27 -1.63
N SER A 409 15.71 12.78 -2.13
CA SER A 409 15.56 12.49 -3.56
C SER A 409 15.74 13.73 -4.44
N GLN A 410 15.21 14.89 -4.05
CA GLN A 410 15.41 16.13 -4.80
C GLN A 410 16.85 16.62 -4.74
N VAL A 411 17.57 16.37 -3.64
CA VAL A 411 19.03 16.62 -3.54
C VAL A 411 19.80 15.73 -4.51
N VAL A 412 19.53 14.42 -4.53
CA VAL A 412 20.16 13.49 -5.50
C VAL A 412 19.94 13.99 -6.93
N LEU A 413 18.69 14.27 -7.30
CA LEU A 413 18.35 14.73 -8.64
C LEU A 413 18.96 16.11 -8.95
N GLY A 414 19.01 17.03 -7.98
CA GLY A 414 19.65 18.33 -8.15
C GLY A 414 21.16 18.24 -8.40
N ILE A 415 21.86 17.32 -7.72
CA ILE A 415 23.29 17.05 -8.00
C ILE A 415 23.45 16.46 -9.41
N GLN A 416 22.54 15.58 -9.81
CA GLN A 416 22.54 15.02 -11.17
C GLN A 416 22.31 16.10 -12.25
N ASP A 417 21.46 17.09 -11.97
CA ASP A 417 21.20 18.21 -12.90
C ASP A 417 22.44 19.07 -13.14
N ILE A 418 23.39 19.15 -12.18
CA ILE A 418 24.69 19.82 -12.39
C ILE A 418 25.42 19.17 -13.57
N LYS A 419 25.51 17.84 -13.60
CA LYS A 419 26.20 17.11 -14.66
C LYS A 419 25.45 17.15 -15.98
N LEU A 420 24.13 16.99 -15.94
CA LEU A 420 23.30 16.88 -17.14
C LEU A 420 23.07 18.22 -17.85
N LEU A 421 22.92 19.29 -17.08
CA LEU A 421 22.56 20.62 -17.56
C LEU A 421 23.73 21.60 -17.40
N LEU A 422 24.21 21.84 -16.18
CA LEU A 422 25.18 22.91 -15.91
C LEU A 422 26.54 22.67 -16.59
N MET A 423 27.12 21.48 -16.46
CA MET A 423 28.38 21.09 -17.10
C MET A 423 28.28 20.96 -18.63
N LYS A 424 27.07 21.10 -19.19
CA LYS A 424 26.80 21.07 -20.63
C LYS A 424 26.25 22.42 -21.12
N ASP A 425 26.46 23.49 -20.35
CA ASP A 425 26.08 24.87 -20.63
C ASP A 425 24.57 25.17 -20.76
N PHE A 426 23.69 24.28 -20.30
CA PHE A 426 22.24 24.51 -20.17
C PHE A 426 21.90 25.28 -18.89
N LYS A 427 22.41 26.52 -18.78
CA LYS A 427 22.32 27.34 -17.55
C LYS A 427 20.88 27.74 -17.20
N PHE A 428 20.06 28.05 -18.20
CA PHE A 428 18.66 28.43 -17.99
C PHE A 428 17.83 27.26 -17.47
N GLU A 429 17.94 26.10 -18.12
CA GLU A 429 17.26 24.86 -17.75
C GLU A 429 17.70 24.41 -16.35
N TYR A 430 19.00 24.52 -16.04
CA TYR A 430 19.53 24.22 -14.71
C TYR A 430 18.92 25.14 -13.64
N GLY A 431 18.82 26.45 -13.92
CA GLY A 431 18.16 27.41 -13.04
C GLY A 431 16.71 27.04 -12.78
N MET A 432 15.96 26.70 -13.82
CA MET A 432 14.57 26.25 -13.67
C MET A 432 14.43 24.94 -12.91
N ALA A 433 15.29 23.94 -13.18
CA ALA A 433 15.30 22.68 -12.45
C ALA A 433 15.55 22.92 -10.95
N THR A 434 16.53 23.77 -10.62
CA THR A 434 16.85 24.13 -9.24
C THR A 434 15.67 24.82 -8.55
N ILE A 435 15.02 25.79 -9.20
CA ILE A 435 13.84 26.49 -8.66
C ILE A 435 12.68 25.51 -8.46
N MET A 436 12.35 24.71 -9.46
CA MET A 436 11.26 23.73 -9.38
C MET A 436 11.46 22.74 -8.23
N ARG A 437 12.68 22.23 -8.04
CA ARG A 437 12.98 21.28 -6.97
C ARG A 437 12.98 21.92 -5.59
N PHE A 438 13.78 22.96 -5.40
CA PHE A 438 14.09 23.47 -4.07
C PHE A 438 13.24 24.67 -3.63
N ALA A 439 12.68 25.44 -4.56
CA ALA A 439 11.81 26.58 -4.25
C ALA A 439 10.31 26.23 -4.35
N ILE A 440 9.94 25.15 -5.06
CA ILE A 440 8.53 24.72 -5.21
C ILE A 440 8.30 23.37 -4.53
N VAL A 441 8.87 22.28 -5.05
CA VAL A 441 8.56 20.92 -4.59
C VAL A 441 8.89 20.73 -3.10
N VAL A 442 10.13 21.00 -2.69
CA VAL A 442 10.55 20.82 -1.29
C VAL A 442 9.70 21.65 -0.31
N PRO A 443 9.49 22.96 -0.52
CA PRO A 443 8.61 23.77 0.32
C PRO A 443 7.17 23.26 0.38
N CYS A 444 6.59 22.78 -0.73
CA CYS A 444 5.24 22.21 -0.72
C CYS A 444 5.11 20.99 0.23
N TYR A 445 6.11 20.10 0.25
CA TYR A 445 6.12 18.95 1.17
C TYR A 445 6.36 19.35 2.63
N LEU A 446 7.23 20.34 2.88
CA LEU A 446 7.41 20.92 4.22
C LEU A 446 6.12 21.62 4.71
N LEU A 447 5.41 22.29 3.80
CA LEU A 447 4.13 22.91 4.10
C LEU A 447 3.07 21.85 4.43
N ALA A 448 3.05 20.70 3.73
CA ALA A 448 2.16 19.59 4.08
C ALA A 448 2.46 19.02 5.47
N PHE A 449 3.75 18.90 5.82
CA PHE A 449 4.18 18.49 7.15
C PHE A 449 3.69 19.46 8.23
N TYR A 450 3.91 20.76 8.02
CA TYR A 450 3.47 21.81 8.94
C TYR A 450 1.95 21.91 9.02
N TRP A 451 1.25 21.73 7.90
CA TRP A 451 -0.21 21.74 7.84
C TRP A 451 -0.81 20.62 8.69
N LEU A 452 -0.25 19.41 8.59
CA LEU A 452 -0.67 18.27 9.40
C LEU A 452 -0.37 18.48 10.90
N TYR A 453 0.73 19.17 11.23
CA TYR A 453 1.04 19.59 12.62
C TYR A 453 -0.05 20.50 13.17
N LEU A 454 -0.44 21.53 12.42
CA LEU A 454 -1.48 22.47 12.83
C LEU A 454 -2.84 21.77 13.04
N LEU A 455 -3.21 20.89 12.11
CA LEU A 455 -4.45 20.12 12.18
C LEU A 455 -4.48 19.17 13.39
N GLY A 456 -3.42 18.40 13.63
CA GLY A 456 -3.31 17.49 14.76
C GLY A 456 -3.36 18.20 16.12
N LYS A 457 -2.61 19.31 16.25
CA LYS A 457 -2.62 20.15 17.46
C LYS A 457 -3.99 20.77 17.72
N LYS A 458 -4.67 21.25 16.66
CA LYS A 458 -6.02 21.80 16.80
C LYS A 458 -7.02 20.72 17.23
N TYR A 459 -6.94 19.52 16.65
CA TYR A 459 -7.78 18.39 17.07
C TYR A 459 -7.59 18.06 18.56
N TRP A 460 -6.33 17.99 19.01
CA TRP A 460 -6.00 17.75 20.42
C TRP A 460 -6.55 18.83 21.35
N GLN A 461 -6.38 20.10 21.02
CA GLN A 461 -6.93 21.22 21.79
C GLN A 461 -8.46 21.16 21.91
N MET A 462 -9.14 20.78 20.83
CA MET A 462 -10.59 20.57 20.85
C MET A 462 -10.99 19.38 21.72
N PHE A 463 -10.25 18.27 21.64
CA PHE A 463 -10.48 17.11 22.49
C PHE A 463 -10.34 17.46 23.98
N LEU A 464 -9.28 18.18 24.36
CA LEU A 464 -9.08 18.65 25.73
C LEU A 464 -10.25 19.51 26.21
N ARG A 465 -10.70 20.47 25.39
CA ARG A 465 -11.85 21.32 25.72
C ARG A 465 -13.13 20.52 25.92
N ARG A 466 -13.40 19.53 25.06
CA ARG A 466 -14.55 18.60 25.19
C ARG A 466 -14.47 17.71 26.43
N GLY A 467 -13.27 17.31 26.83
CA GLY A 467 -13.06 16.51 28.04
C GLY A 467 -13.14 17.32 29.35
N LEU A 468 -13.01 18.65 29.26
CA LEU A 468 -13.02 19.58 30.39
C LEU A 468 -14.36 20.29 30.59
N SER A 469 -15.22 20.41 29.57
CA SER A 469 -16.55 21.00 29.71
C SER A 469 -17.67 20.04 29.32
N THR A 470 -18.67 19.93 30.19
CA THR A 470 -20.01 19.45 29.86
C THR A 470 -20.78 20.47 29.01
N MET A 471 -20.11 21.24 28.15
CA MET A 471 -20.77 22.26 27.33
C MET A 471 -21.21 21.68 26.00
N ASP A 472 -22.42 22.04 25.61
CA ASP A 472 -23.01 21.71 24.34
C ASP A 472 -22.20 22.32 23.18
N LEU A 473 -22.12 21.62 22.05
CA LEU A 473 -21.22 21.94 20.93
C LEU A 473 -21.43 23.36 20.38
N ALA A 474 -22.68 23.84 20.41
CA ALA A 474 -23.07 25.15 19.92
C ALA A 474 -22.45 26.30 20.73
N ASP A 475 -22.26 26.12 22.04
CA ASP A 475 -21.75 27.16 22.94
C ASP A 475 -20.24 27.37 22.81
N VAL A 476 -19.51 26.32 22.42
CA VAL A 476 -18.06 26.39 22.19
C VAL A 476 -17.75 27.06 20.86
N GLU A 477 -18.57 26.83 19.83
CA GLU A 477 -18.47 27.49 18.52
C GLU A 477 -18.86 28.97 18.61
N ALA A 478 -19.90 29.30 19.38
CA ALA A 478 -20.33 30.69 19.62
C ALA A 478 -19.29 31.54 20.39
N LYS A 479 -18.43 30.91 21.20
CA LYS A 479 -17.37 31.58 21.97
C LYS A 479 -16.00 31.60 21.27
N GLU A 480 -15.88 31.07 20.06
CA GLU A 480 -14.60 31.01 19.36
C GLU A 480 -14.19 32.41 18.84
N LYS A 481 -13.21 33.06 19.50
CA LYS A 481 -12.43 34.13 18.85
C LYS A 481 -11.86 33.59 17.55
N PRO A 482 -11.81 34.36 16.45
CA PRO A 482 -11.47 33.85 15.13
C PRO A 482 -10.09 33.19 15.14
N SER A 483 -10.05 31.86 15.20
CA SER A 483 -8.82 31.11 15.04
C SER A 483 -8.47 31.04 13.56
N ARG A 484 -7.19 31.14 13.20
CA ARG A 484 -6.71 31.17 11.79
C ARG A 484 -7.09 29.92 10.97
N ILE A 485 -7.47 28.83 11.62
CA ILE A 485 -7.95 27.60 10.98
C ILE A 485 -9.41 27.44 11.38
N LYS A 486 -10.34 27.23 10.46
CA LYS A 486 -11.76 27.05 10.82
C LYS A 486 -11.96 25.73 11.56
N THR A 487 -12.70 25.71 12.67
CA THR A 487 -13.12 24.51 13.42
C THR A 487 -13.75 23.45 12.52
N ALA A 488 -14.52 23.90 11.53
CA ALA A 488 -15.09 23.08 10.46
C ALA A 488 -14.09 22.15 9.76
N TRP A 489 -12.82 22.54 9.61
CA TRP A 489 -11.80 21.74 8.90
C TRP A 489 -11.29 20.55 9.71
N VAL A 490 -11.53 20.57 11.02
CA VAL A 490 -11.14 19.51 11.96
C VAL A 490 -12.36 18.66 12.34
N GLN A 491 -13.56 19.25 12.32
CA GLN A 491 -14.84 18.61 12.67
C GLN A 491 -15.59 17.99 11.48
N SER A 492 -15.24 18.32 10.23
CA SER A 492 -15.92 17.76 9.06
C SER A 492 -15.98 16.24 9.12
N LYS A 493 -17.03 15.61 8.58
CA LYS A 493 -17.13 14.15 8.45
C LYS A 493 -15.82 13.58 7.86
N GLY A 494 -15.13 12.73 8.62
CA GLY A 494 -13.76 12.25 8.34
C GLY A 494 -12.62 12.97 9.09
N GLY A 495 -12.94 13.92 9.98
CA GLY A 495 -11.99 14.67 10.80
C GLY A 495 -11.04 15.58 10.01
N TYR A 496 -9.90 15.92 10.61
CA TYR A 496 -8.84 16.68 9.94
C TYR A 496 -8.15 15.91 8.79
N VAL A 497 -8.33 14.59 8.75
CA VAL A 497 -7.71 13.72 7.75
C VAL A 497 -8.19 14.07 6.35
N ARG A 498 -9.48 14.40 6.17
CA ARG A 498 -10.00 14.85 4.87
C ARG A 498 -9.28 16.11 4.36
N ALA A 499 -9.10 17.11 5.23
CA ALA A 499 -8.39 18.33 4.89
C ALA A 499 -6.91 18.05 4.57
N ALA A 500 -6.26 17.15 5.32
CA ALA A 500 -4.89 16.71 5.05
C ALA A 500 -4.76 15.98 3.70
N GLN A 501 -5.73 15.14 3.32
CA GLN A 501 -5.73 14.41 2.05
C GLN A 501 -5.92 15.34 0.84
N ILE A 502 -6.81 16.32 0.94
CA ILE A 502 -7.01 17.34 -0.11
C ILE A 502 -5.71 18.14 -0.32
N PHE A 503 -5.11 18.61 0.78
CA PHE A 503 -3.86 19.36 0.71
C PHE A 503 -2.71 18.50 0.15
N SER A 504 -2.59 17.25 0.60
CA SER A 504 -1.60 16.29 0.10
C SER A 504 -1.77 16.03 -1.41
N SER A 505 -3.01 15.94 -1.88
CA SER A 505 -3.33 15.79 -3.31
C SER A 505 -2.86 16.99 -4.12
N ALA A 506 -3.07 18.22 -3.62
CA ALA A 506 -2.58 19.43 -4.27
C ALA A 506 -1.04 19.46 -4.35
N VAL A 507 -0.35 19.08 -3.28
CA VAL A 507 1.12 18.99 -3.25
C VAL A 507 1.65 17.98 -4.26
N VAL A 508 1.01 16.81 -4.36
CA VAL A 508 1.34 15.80 -5.39
C VAL A 508 1.12 16.35 -6.79
N SER A 509 -0.01 17.02 -7.06
CA SER A 509 -0.28 17.63 -8.37
C SER A 509 0.80 18.65 -8.75
N ILE A 510 1.17 19.53 -7.82
CA ILE A 510 2.24 20.52 -8.05
C ILE A 510 3.55 19.80 -8.38
N HIS A 511 3.90 18.74 -7.64
CA HIS A 511 5.10 17.96 -7.90
C HIS A 511 5.10 17.33 -9.31
N VAL A 512 4.01 16.70 -9.71
CA VAL A 512 3.89 16.07 -11.05
C VAL A 512 3.93 17.13 -12.15
N ILE A 513 3.23 18.25 -12.00
CA ILE A 513 3.24 19.37 -12.96
C ILE A 513 4.65 19.95 -13.07
N SER A 514 5.37 20.13 -11.96
CA SER A 514 6.75 20.60 -11.98
C SER A 514 7.67 19.65 -12.77
N MET A 515 7.56 18.33 -12.54
CA MET A 515 8.36 17.36 -13.30
C MET A 515 7.96 17.32 -14.78
N MET A 516 6.67 17.48 -15.10
CA MET A 516 6.17 17.55 -16.47
C MET A 516 6.73 18.78 -17.20
N ILE A 517 6.71 19.96 -16.58
CA ILE A 517 7.29 21.18 -17.16
C ILE A 517 8.80 21.00 -17.42
N LEU A 518 9.53 20.39 -16.48
CA LEU A 518 10.96 20.11 -16.67
C LEU A 518 11.20 19.14 -17.83
N LEU A 519 10.41 18.08 -17.96
CA LEU A 519 10.51 17.15 -19.09
C LEU A 519 10.30 17.88 -20.42
N LEU A 520 9.23 18.67 -20.54
CA LEU A 520 8.88 19.37 -21.77
C LEU A 520 9.95 20.40 -22.14
N GLN A 521 10.43 21.18 -21.16
CA GLN A 521 11.48 22.17 -21.42
C GLN A 521 12.81 21.51 -21.79
N VAL A 522 13.30 20.59 -20.95
CA VAL A 522 14.61 19.95 -21.19
C VAL A 522 14.58 19.17 -22.49
N GLY A 523 13.47 18.53 -22.80
CA GLY A 523 13.22 17.90 -24.10
C GLY A 523 13.38 18.88 -25.26
N LYS A 524 12.66 20.01 -25.21
CA LYS A 524 12.72 21.06 -26.23
C LYS A 524 14.13 21.65 -26.40
N SER A 525 14.78 22.04 -25.32
CA SER A 525 16.12 22.66 -25.36
C SER A 525 17.18 21.68 -25.86
N PHE A 526 17.09 20.41 -25.50
CA PHE A 526 18.06 19.40 -25.94
C PHE A 526 17.95 19.10 -27.44
N VAL A 527 16.74 19.14 -27.99
CA VAL A 527 16.48 18.90 -29.42
C VAL A 527 16.84 20.12 -30.27
N HIS A 528 16.53 21.34 -29.84
CA HIS A 528 16.66 22.52 -30.70
C HIS A 528 17.97 23.32 -30.53
N THR A 529 18.66 23.24 -29.40
CA THR A 529 19.75 24.21 -29.09
C THR A 529 21.15 23.74 -29.51
N HIS A 530 21.39 22.45 -29.77
CA HIS A 530 22.69 21.94 -30.24
C HIS A 530 22.58 21.21 -31.59
N ASN A 531 22.51 21.99 -32.66
CA ASN A 531 22.48 21.57 -34.07
C ASN A 531 23.73 20.80 -34.56
N SER A 532 24.73 20.52 -33.71
CA SER A 532 26.02 19.92 -34.12
C SER A 532 26.21 18.46 -33.70
N LYS A 533 25.27 17.85 -32.97
CA LYS A 533 25.33 16.43 -32.55
C LYS A 533 23.96 15.79 -32.71
N GLN A 534 23.91 14.57 -33.26
CA GLN A 534 22.66 13.81 -33.43
C GLN A 534 21.84 13.78 -32.12
N PRO A 535 20.51 13.99 -32.19
CA PRO A 535 19.66 14.06 -31.01
C PRO A 535 19.72 12.74 -30.22
N LYS A 536 19.67 12.79 -28.89
CA LYS A 536 19.73 11.60 -27.99
C LYS A 536 18.50 11.55 -27.06
N ALA A 537 17.70 10.49 -27.15
CA ALA A 537 16.54 10.28 -26.27
C ALA A 537 16.88 9.91 -24.81
N THR A 538 18.13 9.56 -24.51
CA THR A 538 18.55 9.09 -23.18
C THR A 538 18.34 10.12 -22.07
N LYS A 539 18.43 11.42 -22.37
CA LYS A 539 18.24 12.48 -21.37
C LYS A 539 16.76 12.78 -21.07
N PRO A 540 15.88 12.96 -22.07
CA PRO A 540 14.43 13.05 -21.83
C PRO A 540 13.87 11.87 -21.02
N ASN A 541 14.35 10.64 -21.26
CA ASN A 541 13.93 9.45 -20.53
C ASN A 541 14.16 9.57 -19.01
N VAL A 542 15.22 10.26 -18.58
CA VAL A 542 15.54 10.48 -17.17
C VAL A 542 14.53 11.43 -16.51
N TYR A 543 14.17 12.51 -17.19
CA TYR A 543 13.16 13.44 -16.68
C TYR A 543 11.77 12.79 -16.69
N PHE A 544 11.49 11.93 -17.67
CA PHE A 544 10.28 11.13 -17.71
C PHE A 544 10.23 10.12 -16.55
N MET A 545 11.34 9.49 -16.17
CA MET A 545 11.42 8.72 -14.92
C MET A 545 11.09 9.57 -13.69
N GLY A 546 11.48 10.84 -13.67
CA GLY A 546 11.07 11.79 -12.63
C GLY A 546 9.55 11.95 -12.55
N VAL A 547 8.88 12.08 -13.70
CA VAL A 547 7.41 12.13 -13.79
C VAL A 547 6.77 10.83 -13.30
N LEU A 548 7.25 9.67 -13.77
CA LEU A 548 6.77 8.35 -13.32
C LEU A 548 6.91 8.18 -11.81
N ASN A 549 8.08 8.54 -11.26
CA ASN A 549 8.32 8.47 -9.82
C ASN A 549 7.41 9.43 -9.04
N ALA A 550 7.14 10.63 -9.55
CA ALA A 550 6.24 11.58 -8.91
C ALA A 550 4.79 11.05 -8.83
N ILE A 551 4.31 10.38 -9.89
CA ILE A 551 2.98 9.74 -9.92
C ILE A 551 2.95 8.53 -8.99
N LEU A 552 3.94 7.64 -9.08
CA LEU A 552 4.02 6.45 -8.23
C LEU A 552 4.18 6.80 -6.75
N TYR A 553 4.81 7.93 -6.43
CA TYR A 553 4.95 8.40 -5.06
C TYR A 553 3.59 8.62 -4.37
N ALA A 554 2.56 9.05 -5.11
CA ALA A 554 1.21 9.21 -4.59
C ALA A 554 0.51 7.87 -4.30
N HIS A 555 0.89 6.83 -5.04
CA HIS A 555 0.35 5.47 -4.90
C HIS A 555 1.12 4.59 -3.92
N ARG A 556 2.34 4.98 -3.55
CA ARG A 556 3.14 4.28 -2.54
C ARG A 556 2.77 4.75 -1.14
N SER A 557 2.82 3.81 -0.18
CA SER A 557 2.58 4.00 1.26
C SER A 557 3.28 5.18 1.93
N GLY A 558 4.36 5.71 1.33
CA GLY A 558 5.22 6.75 1.88
C GLY A 558 4.46 7.92 2.47
N PHE A 559 3.74 8.67 1.63
CA PHE A 559 3.04 9.90 1.98
C PHE A 559 1.61 9.67 2.50
N LYS A 560 1.16 8.39 2.54
CA LYS A 560 -0.14 7.94 3.05
C LYS A 560 -1.35 8.66 2.42
N VAL A 561 -1.31 8.88 1.11
CA VAL A 561 -2.46 9.39 0.36
C VAL A 561 -3.45 8.25 0.13
N ARG A 562 -4.72 8.47 0.48
CA ARG A 562 -5.77 7.45 0.34
C ARG A 562 -6.04 7.12 -1.12
N PHE A 563 -6.48 5.88 -1.35
CA PHE A 563 -6.70 5.33 -2.70
C PHE A 563 -7.48 6.27 -3.62
N VAL A 564 -8.68 6.69 -3.20
CA VAL A 564 -9.58 7.52 -4.03
C VAL A 564 -8.95 8.87 -4.40
N TYR A 565 -8.22 9.48 -3.47
CA TYR A 565 -7.57 10.78 -3.71
C TYR A 565 -6.39 10.62 -4.67
N ALA A 566 -5.51 9.65 -4.40
CA ALA A 566 -4.37 9.37 -5.27
C ALA A 566 -4.82 9.01 -6.69
N PHE A 567 -5.80 8.11 -6.84
CA PHE A 567 -6.32 7.70 -8.14
C PHE A 567 -6.89 8.87 -8.93
N ARG A 568 -7.81 9.64 -8.35
CA ARG A 568 -8.44 10.78 -9.05
C ARG A 568 -7.42 11.83 -9.45
N THR A 569 -6.53 12.20 -8.52
CA THR A 569 -5.51 13.22 -8.78
C THR A 569 -4.53 12.78 -9.85
N THR A 570 -3.98 11.56 -9.75
CA THR A 570 -3.03 11.05 -10.74
C THR A 570 -3.68 10.80 -12.10
N ALA A 571 -4.93 10.33 -12.16
CA ALA A 571 -5.65 10.19 -13.42
C ALA A 571 -5.80 11.53 -14.17
N VAL A 572 -6.16 12.61 -13.45
CA VAL A 572 -6.21 13.96 -14.04
C VAL A 572 -4.82 14.39 -14.51
N MET A 573 -3.76 14.15 -13.73
CA MET A 573 -2.39 14.48 -14.14
C MET A 573 -1.94 13.68 -15.37
N VAL A 574 -2.35 12.41 -15.51
CA VAL A 574 -2.05 11.58 -16.69
C VAL A 574 -2.74 12.15 -17.93
N VAL A 575 -4.02 12.53 -17.84
CA VAL A 575 -4.74 13.16 -18.96
C VAL A 575 -4.09 14.49 -19.37
N LEU A 576 -3.73 15.33 -18.40
CA LEU A 576 -2.99 16.57 -18.66
C LEU A 576 -1.64 16.29 -19.32
N PHE A 577 -0.91 15.29 -18.83
CA PHE A 577 0.35 14.88 -19.44
C PHE A 577 0.17 14.49 -20.90
N ILE A 578 -0.79 13.61 -21.21
CA ILE A 578 -1.07 13.16 -22.59
C ILE A 578 -1.36 14.36 -23.48
N PHE A 579 -2.22 15.28 -23.01
CA PHE A 579 -2.54 16.50 -23.75
C PHE A 579 -1.31 17.37 -24.03
N PHE A 580 -0.48 17.70 -23.03
CA PHE A 580 0.69 18.55 -23.28
C PHE A 580 1.80 17.81 -24.05
N ALA A 581 1.98 16.51 -23.80
CA ALA A 581 2.95 15.66 -24.49
C ALA A 581 2.64 15.57 -25.99
N SER A 582 1.37 15.33 -26.37
CA SER A 582 0.94 15.22 -27.76
C SER A 582 1.03 16.52 -28.56
N HIS A 583 1.39 17.64 -27.93
CA HIS A 583 1.61 18.91 -28.63
C HIS A 583 3.08 19.33 -28.64
N ASN A 584 3.91 18.77 -27.74
CA ASN A 584 5.26 19.27 -27.48
C ASN A 584 6.37 18.22 -27.64
N LEU A 585 6.04 16.92 -27.65
CA LEU A 585 6.98 15.79 -27.73
C LEU A 585 6.92 15.11 -29.12
N HIS A 586 6.98 15.92 -30.17
CA HIS A 586 7.13 15.47 -31.56
C HIS A 586 8.46 15.98 -32.09
N TRP A 587 9.46 15.10 -32.18
CA TRP A 587 10.80 15.49 -32.62
C TRP A 587 11.32 14.49 -33.62
N ASP A 588 11.95 14.93 -34.69
CA ASP A 588 12.69 14.05 -35.61
C ASP A 588 13.96 13.53 -34.89
N PRO A 589 14.28 12.22 -34.85
CA PRO A 589 13.59 11.07 -35.50
C PRO A 589 12.57 10.30 -34.63
N TRP A 590 12.21 10.81 -33.45
CA TRP A 590 11.20 10.21 -32.55
C TRP A 590 9.82 10.89 -32.64
N GLU A 591 9.18 10.81 -33.82
CA GLU A 591 7.89 11.47 -34.09
C GLU A 591 6.76 11.07 -33.12
N TYR A 592 6.86 9.87 -32.53
CA TYR A 592 5.85 9.27 -31.65
C TYR A 592 6.31 9.09 -30.19
N LEU A 593 7.32 9.83 -29.73
CA LEU A 593 7.83 9.70 -28.36
C LEU A 593 6.76 9.92 -27.29
N TRP A 594 5.83 10.85 -27.52
CA TRP A 594 4.68 11.08 -26.65
C TRP A 594 3.81 9.83 -26.48
N GLY A 595 3.67 9.01 -27.53
CA GLY A 595 2.87 7.78 -27.53
C GLY A 595 3.53 6.69 -26.69
N GLU A 596 4.85 6.53 -26.82
CA GLU A 596 5.64 5.61 -26.00
C GLU A 596 5.55 5.98 -24.50
N TYR A 597 5.77 7.26 -24.18
CA TYR A 597 5.63 7.77 -22.81
C TYR A 597 4.21 7.60 -22.28
N THR A 598 3.19 7.82 -23.10
CA THR A 598 1.80 7.59 -22.72
C THR A 598 1.56 6.11 -22.36
N GLY A 599 2.08 5.18 -23.15
CA GLY A 599 1.98 3.74 -22.86
C GLY A 599 2.61 3.37 -21.50
N TYR A 600 3.83 3.84 -21.25
CA TYR A 600 4.51 3.63 -19.96
C TYR A 600 3.75 4.26 -18.79
N LEU A 601 3.23 5.47 -18.99
CA LEU A 601 2.49 6.22 -17.97
C LEU A 601 1.17 5.53 -17.61
N LEU A 602 0.43 5.04 -18.59
CA LEU A 602 -0.80 4.28 -18.38
C LEU A 602 -0.52 2.98 -17.63
N CYS A 603 0.53 2.26 -18.02
CA CYS A 603 0.96 1.04 -17.31
C CYS A 603 1.32 1.34 -15.85
N ALA A 604 2.15 2.35 -15.61
CA ALA A 604 2.52 2.78 -14.26
C ALA A 604 1.31 3.24 -13.42
N GLN A 605 0.33 3.89 -14.04
CA GLN A 605 -0.90 4.32 -13.37
C GLN A 605 -1.78 3.13 -12.97
N VAL A 606 -1.97 2.15 -13.86
CA VAL A 606 -2.74 0.91 -13.55
C VAL A 606 -2.07 0.15 -12.42
N LEU A 607 -0.76 -0.07 -12.51
CA LEU A 607 0.00 -0.78 -11.48
C LEU A 607 0.03 -0.02 -10.15
N GLY A 608 0.20 1.31 -10.18
CA GLY A 608 0.14 2.17 -9.00
C GLY A 608 -1.22 2.11 -8.31
N MET A 609 -2.30 2.15 -9.08
CA MET A 609 -3.67 1.98 -8.57
C MET A 609 -3.84 0.62 -7.86
N MET A 610 -3.32 -0.47 -8.41
CA MET A 610 -3.39 -1.79 -7.76
C MET A 610 -2.67 -1.81 -6.41
N ILE A 611 -1.49 -1.17 -6.31
CA ILE A 611 -0.71 -1.06 -5.06
C ILE A 611 -1.50 -0.31 -4.00
N ASN A 612 -2.05 0.85 -4.36
CA ASN A 612 -2.73 1.71 -3.40
C ASN A 612 -4.09 1.14 -2.98
N HIS A 613 -4.81 0.53 -3.92
CA HIS A 613 -6.03 -0.21 -3.63
C HIS A 613 -5.78 -1.35 -2.63
N GLU A 614 -4.71 -2.13 -2.82
CA GLU A 614 -4.33 -3.15 -1.84
C GLU A 614 -4.03 -2.55 -0.47
N GLU A 615 -3.22 -1.49 -0.40
CA GLU A 615 -2.85 -0.91 0.89
C GLU A 615 -4.09 -0.40 1.65
N GLU A 616 -5.01 0.27 0.97
CA GLU A 616 -6.27 0.74 1.57
C GLU A 616 -7.12 -0.44 2.04
N SER A 617 -7.31 -1.48 1.22
CA SER A 617 -8.03 -2.71 1.61
C SER A 617 -7.39 -3.37 2.83
N LEU A 618 -6.06 -3.53 2.87
CA LEU A 618 -5.35 -4.12 4.00
C LEU A 618 -5.51 -3.33 5.30
N ARG A 619 -5.48 -2.00 5.24
CA ARG A 619 -5.68 -1.12 6.40
C ARG A 619 -7.12 -1.16 6.91
N ARG A 620 -8.09 -1.25 6.00
CA ARG A 620 -9.53 -1.41 6.34
C ARG A 620 -9.80 -2.75 6.99
N HIS A 621 -9.23 -3.81 6.42
CA HIS A 621 -9.33 -5.15 6.99
C HIS A 621 -8.66 -5.22 8.37
N PHE A 622 -7.48 -4.61 8.54
CA PHE A 622 -6.83 -4.49 9.85
C PHE A 622 -7.76 -3.81 10.87
N PHE A 623 -8.44 -2.73 10.46
CA PHE A 623 -9.34 -1.98 11.34
C PHE A 623 -10.51 -2.84 11.82
N ILE A 624 -11.14 -3.61 10.93
CA ILE A 624 -12.23 -4.56 11.30
C ILE A 624 -11.71 -5.66 12.22
N LEU A 625 -10.64 -6.36 11.80
CA LEU A 625 -10.07 -7.49 12.55
C LEU A 625 -9.68 -7.07 13.96
N LYS A 626 -8.97 -5.94 14.08
CA LYS A 626 -8.58 -5.37 15.36
C LYS A 626 -9.81 -5.13 16.24
N SER A 627 -10.83 -4.45 15.72
CA SER A 627 -12.01 -4.05 16.51
C SER A 627 -12.69 -5.27 17.13
N ILE A 628 -12.86 -6.34 16.35
CA ILE A 628 -13.50 -7.58 16.83
C ILE A 628 -12.59 -8.31 17.83
N ARG A 629 -11.31 -8.51 17.49
CA ARG A 629 -10.36 -9.21 18.37
C ARG A 629 -10.14 -8.50 19.70
N VAL A 630 -10.23 -7.16 19.74
CA VAL A 630 -10.14 -6.41 21.01
C VAL A 630 -11.36 -6.68 21.89
N LEU A 631 -12.56 -6.85 21.32
CA LEU A 631 -13.77 -7.19 22.09
C LEU A 631 -13.74 -8.62 22.63
N GLU A 632 -13.31 -9.59 21.82
CA GLU A 632 -13.07 -10.96 22.30
C GLU A 632 -12.05 -10.98 23.44
N PHE A 633 -10.97 -10.21 23.27
CA PHE A 633 -9.96 -10.09 24.30
C PHE A 633 -10.52 -9.44 25.57
N GLU A 634 -11.37 -8.42 25.46
CA GLU A 634 -12.06 -7.79 26.59
C GLU A 634 -12.85 -8.82 27.42
N GLN A 635 -13.61 -9.68 26.75
CA GLN A 635 -14.39 -10.75 27.39
C GLN A 635 -13.49 -11.78 28.07
N TRP A 636 -12.51 -12.31 27.35
CA TRP A 636 -11.55 -13.28 27.88
C TRP A 636 -10.77 -12.70 29.07
N PHE A 637 -10.28 -11.47 28.95
CA PHE A 637 -9.50 -10.80 29.98
C PHE A 637 -10.32 -10.57 31.25
N ALA A 638 -11.61 -10.25 31.11
CA ALA A 638 -12.53 -10.17 32.24
C ALA A 638 -12.65 -11.51 32.98
N GLY A 639 -12.78 -12.62 32.24
CA GLY A 639 -12.76 -13.98 32.79
C GLY A 639 -11.46 -14.30 33.54
N VAL A 640 -10.30 -14.00 32.94
CA VAL A 640 -8.99 -14.18 33.58
C VAL A 640 -8.88 -13.37 34.86
N LEU A 641 -9.37 -12.13 34.90
CA LEU A 641 -9.34 -11.31 36.11
C LEU A 641 -10.22 -11.89 37.23
N ILE A 642 -11.34 -12.53 36.90
CA ILE A 642 -12.19 -13.25 37.87
C ILE A 642 -11.42 -14.43 38.46
N ILE A 643 -10.80 -15.23 37.60
CA ILE A 643 -10.00 -16.40 38.01
C ILE A 643 -8.80 -15.97 38.86
N GLN A 644 -8.05 -14.95 38.43
CA GLN A 644 -6.91 -14.42 39.20
C GLN A 644 -7.31 -13.93 40.59
N LYS A 645 -8.46 -13.26 40.72
CA LYS A 645 -9.01 -12.87 42.03
C LYS A 645 -9.37 -14.10 42.87
N GLY A 646 -9.96 -15.12 42.25
CA GLY A 646 -10.26 -16.42 42.87
C GLY A 646 -9.01 -17.12 43.38
N VAL A 647 -7.98 -17.24 42.54
CA VAL A 647 -6.68 -17.84 42.88
C VAL A 647 -5.97 -17.03 43.96
N ARG A 648 -5.97 -15.69 43.89
CA ARG A 648 -5.38 -14.85 44.94
C ARG A 648 -6.09 -15.03 46.28
N LYS A 649 -7.42 -15.11 46.28
CA LYS A 649 -8.22 -15.38 47.47
C LYS A 649 -7.96 -16.79 48.01
N PHE A 650 -7.83 -17.78 47.14
CA PHE A 650 -7.46 -19.15 47.49
C PHE A 650 -6.05 -19.22 48.10
N LEU A 651 -5.05 -18.60 47.48
CA LEU A 651 -3.67 -18.55 47.99
C LEU A 651 -3.58 -17.80 49.32
N LEU A 652 -4.33 -16.72 49.51
CA LEU A 652 -4.41 -16.02 50.81
C LEU A 652 -5.07 -16.90 51.88
N ARG A 653 -6.12 -17.65 51.54
CA ARG A 653 -6.75 -18.64 52.42
C ARG A 653 -5.82 -19.82 52.73
N HIS A 654 -5.04 -20.26 51.75
CA HIS A 654 -4.05 -21.33 51.93
C HIS A 654 -2.88 -20.88 52.80
N LYS A 655 -2.38 -19.65 52.59
CA LYS A 655 -1.31 -19.04 53.38
C LYS A 655 -1.74 -18.77 54.82
N SER A 656 -2.95 -18.28 55.05
CA SER A 656 -3.51 -18.14 56.41
C SER A 656 -3.66 -19.50 57.09
N ARG A 657 -4.19 -20.52 56.40
CA ARG A 657 -4.23 -21.91 56.93
C ARG A 657 -2.86 -22.51 57.21
N GLN A 658 -1.83 -22.16 56.42
CA GLN A 658 -0.44 -22.56 56.71
C GLN A 658 0.15 -21.80 57.91
N MET A 659 -0.16 -20.52 58.08
CA MET A 659 0.25 -19.77 59.28
C MET A 659 -0.44 -20.28 60.55
N ASP A 660 -1.72 -20.63 60.47
CA ASP A 660 -2.48 -21.23 61.59
C ASP A 660 -1.94 -22.62 61.95
N LYS A 661 -1.51 -23.42 60.96
CA LYS A 661 -0.84 -24.71 61.18
C LYS A 661 0.57 -24.55 61.78
N ASN A 662 1.33 -23.54 61.36
CA ASN A 662 2.66 -23.25 61.91
C ASN A 662 2.60 -22.63 63.33
N ALA A 663 1.46 -22.05 63.74
CA ALA A 663 1.22 -21.58 65.11
C ALA A 663 0.84 -22.71 66.09
N SER A 664 0.49 -23.90 65.59
CA SER A 664 0.04 -25.05 66.38
C SER A 664 1.04 -26.23 66.42
N GLY A 665 2.22 -26.11 65.82
CA GLY A 665 3.21 -27.19 65.82
C GLY A 665 4.61 -26.71 65.47
N LYS A 666 5.56 -27.00 66.37
CA LYS A 666 7.00 -27.00 66.11
C LYS A 666 7.27 -27.86 64.87
N ASP A 667 7.79 -27.25 63.81
CA ASP A 667 8.95 -27.77 63.09
C ASP A 667 9.55 -26.66 62.22
N LEU A 668 10.83 -26.43 62.45
CA LEU A 668 11.72 -25.62 61.62
C LEU A 668 12.11 -26.44 60.38
N ASP A 669 12.46 -25.70 59.33
CA ASP A 669 13.19 -26.11 58.12
C ASP A 669 12.37 -26.45 56.86
N ALA A 670 12.14 -25.41 56.05
CA ALA A 670 12.39 -25.47 54.60
C ALA A 670 12.31 -24.05 54.01
N ALA A 671 13.46 -23.51 53.59
CA ALA A 671 13.52 -22.27 52.82
C ALA A 671 12.74 -22.42 51.50
N PRO A 672 11.91 -21.45 51.09
CA PRO A 672 11.25 -21.51 49.80
C PRO A 672 12.29 -21.28 48.70
N ALA A 673 12.51 -22.32 47.90
CA ALA A 673 13.29 -22.22 46.66
C ALA A 673 12.69 -21.10 45.80
N ALA A 674 13.54 -20.13 45.42
CA ALA A 674 13.17 -19.06 44.51
C ALA A 674 12.60 -19.65 43.21
N PRO A 675 11.53 -19.06 42.65
CA PRO A 675 11.01 -19.52 41.37
C PRO A 675 12.12 -19.47 40.32
N PRO A 676 12.20 -20.45 39.41
CA PRO A 676 13.20 -20.44 38.35
C PRO A 676 13.04 -19.13 37.58
N VAL A 677 14.11 -18.34 37.58
CA VAL A 677 14.26 -17.14 36.78
C VAL A 677 14.08 -17.58 35.33
N LYS A 678 12.86 -17.39 34.80
CA LYS A 678 12.61 -17.52 33.36
C LYS A 678 13.62 -16.59 32.70
N LYS A 679 14.56 -17.16 31.95
CA LYS A 679 15.49 -16.41 31.08
C LYS A 679 14.66 -15.34 30.40
N ALA A 680 14.99 -14.08 30.68
CA ALA A 680 14.32 -12.95 30.06
C ALA A 680 14.39 -13.19 28.55
N ALA A 681 13.25 -13.54 27.95
CA ALA A 681 13.12 -13.60 26.51
C ALA A 681 13.63 -12.24 26.02
N ALA A 682 14.56 -12.26 25.06
CA ALA A 682 15.09 -11.05 24.47
C ALA A 682 13.89 -10.13 24.17
N PRO A 683 13.93 -8.85 24.59
CA PRO A 683 12.77 -7.97 24.51
C PRO A 683 12.30 -7.94 23.06
N VAL A 684 11.20 -8.65 22.79
CA VAL A 684 10.54 -8.67 21.50
C VAL A 684 9.96 -7.28 21.37
N SER A 685 10.66 -6.43 20.62
CA SER A 685 10.34 -5.02 20.55
C SER A 685 8.98 -4.82 19.91
N HIS A 686 8.21 -3.86 20.41
CA HIS A 686 6.91 -3.49 19.85
C HIS A 686 6.93 -3.43 18.33
N ALA A 687 5.97 -4.09 17.67
CA ALA A 687 5.87 -4.12 16.21
C ALA A 687 5.75 -2.70 15.58
N GLN A 688 5.40 -1.70 16.38
CA GLN A 688 5.42 -0.26 16.07
C GLN A 688 6.83 0.26 15.71
N ALA A 689 7.89 -0.29 16.31
CA ALA A 689 9.27 0.11 16.06
C ALA A 689 9.77 -0.29 14.65
N TYR A 690 9.15 -1.29 14.02
CA TYR A 690 9.61 -1.85 12.75
C TYR A 690 9.27 -1.00 11.52
N MET A 691 8.15 -0.27 11.51
CA MET A 691 7.79 0.62 10.37
C MET A 691 8.69 1.86 10.26
N ALA A 692 9.04 2.45 11.40
CA ALA A 692 9.98 3.55 11.44
C ALA A 692 11.37 3.09 10.97
N LYS A 693 11.74 1.83 11.24
CA LYS A 693 13.03 1.24 10.82
C LYS A 693 13.16 1.16 9.31
N ALA A 694 12.18 0.60 8.59
CA ALA A 694 12.26 0.50 7.12
C ALA A 694 12.36 1.87 6.43
N SER A 695 11.56 2.83 6.90
CA SER A 695 11.57 4.19 6.37
C SER A 695 12.90 4.89 6.64
N LYS A 696 13.48 4.68 7.83
CA LYS A 696 14.81 5.17 8.21
C LYS A 696 15.90 4.56 7.32
N LEU A 697 15.86 3.24 7.10
CA LEU A 697 16.80 2.54 6.22
C LEU A 697 16.71 3.07 4.77
N GLY A 698 15.49 3.34 4.29
CA GLY A 698 15.28 4.00 2.99
C GLY A 698 15.97 5.36 2.89
N CYS A 699 15.81 6.22 3.90
CA CYS A 699 16.52 7.51 3.95
C CYS A 699 18.05 7.33 4.03
N GLN A 700 18.54 6.36 4.80
CA GLN A 700 19.98 6.07 4.87
C GLN A 700 20.54 5.61 3.52
N ALA A 701 19.80 4.78 2.79
CA ALA A 701 20.19 4.34 1.45
C ALA A 701 20.24 5.52 0.47
N GLN A 702 19.31 6.49 0.57
CA GLN A 702 19.38 7.73 -0.21
C GLN A 702 20.61 8.58 0.13
N MET A 703 21.04 8.63 1.40
CA MET A 703 22.29 9.32 1.78
C MET A 703 23.52 8.69 1.13
N ILE A 704 23.56 7.35 1.03
CA ILE A 704 24.62 6.64 0.31
C ILE A 704 24.59 7.01 -1.18
N GLN A 705 23.40 7.09 -1.78
CA GLN A 705 23.26 7.51 -3.19
C GLN A 705 23.74 8.94 -3.43
N ILE A 706 23.47 9.87 -2.50
CA ILE A 706 24.02 11.24 -2.58
C ILE A 706 25.54 11.17 -2.64
N ALA A 707 26.19 10.36 -1.80
CA ALA A 707 27.64 10.21 -1.82
C ALA A 707 28.16 9.65 -3.15
N VAL A 708 27.50 8.63 -3.71
CA VAL A 708 27.88 8.02 -5.00
C VAL A 708 27.72 9.01 -6.16
N VAL A 709 26.60 9.72 -6.24
CA VAL A 709 26.35 10.70 -7.30
C VAL A 709 27.30 11.89 -7.17
N LEU A 710 27.55 12.37 -5.95
CA LEU A 710 28.51 13.45 -5.72
C LEU A 710 29.92 13.03 -6.17
N PHE A 711 30.34 11.80 -5.86
CA PHE A 711 31.60 11.25 -6.33
C PHE A 711 31.66 11.21 -7.87
N ASP A 712 30.61 10.76 -8.55
CA ASP A 712 30.53 10.74 -10.01
C ASP A 712 30.63 12.15 -10.63
N VAL A 713 29.97 13.15 -10.04
CA VAL A 713 30.06 14.55 -10.49
C VAL A 713 31.49 15.09 -10.30
N ILE A 714 32.08 14.88 -9.13
CA ILE A 714 33.46 15.33 -8.84
C ILE A 714 34.44 14.65 -9.79
N PHE A 715 34.34 13.33 -9.96
CA PHE A 715 35.19 12.58 -10.88
C PHE A 715 35.06 13.10 -12.31
N SER A 716 33.82 13.28 -12.79
CA SER A 716 33.55 13.83 -14.12
C SER A 716 34.15 15.22 -14.29
N ALA A 717 34.06 16.09 -13.28
CA ALA A 717 34.63 17.43 -13.31
C ALA A 717 36.17 17.42 -13.33
N LEU A 718 36.81 16.47 -12.63
CA LEU A 718 38.26 16.30 -12.63
C LEU A 718 38.78 15.76 -13.97
N THR A 719 38.04 14.85 -14.61
CA THR A 719 38.41 14.26 -15.93
C THR A 719 37.97 15.09 -17.13
N SER A 720 37.18 16.15 -16.91
CA SER A 720 36.67 17.06 -17.94
C SER A 720 37.66 18.20 -18.26
N LYS A 721 38.77 18.28 -17.54
CA LYS A 721 39.95 19.07 -17.91
C LYS A 721 40.90 18.18 -18.71
#